data_AF-A0ABD6BAB0-F1
#
_entry.id   AF-A0ABD6BAB0-F1
#
_cell.length_a   1.000
_cell.length_b   1.000
_cell.length_c   1.000
_cell.angle_alpha   90.00
_cell.angle_beta   90.00
_cell.angle_gamma   90.00
#
_symmetry.space_group_name_H-M   'P 1'
#
loop_
_entity.id
_entity.type
_entity.pdbx_description
1 polymer ?
#
loop_
_entity_poly.entity_id
_entity_poly.type
_entity_poly.pdbx_seq_one_letter_code
_entity_poly.pdbx_strand_id
1 'polypeptide(L)'
;MSERNAKSDGEEAELTRRDTLAAGASMPLAFWDDWSIFADEEETEYDILRVLNAESPVSEGITQLDFGNNLSVEQTAEDGVRIDAAASGSGATKLDDLDNVDVTGWLEGTIADRPASGDLPAGVRYEATDQDITYRNTSSNGWVATGGTGTESNPIPEQHIQSANIGEMSGVCTFISPSDSMADVNNAVSSPGVVVFENGNHTLNDWVDISSSNVTVIIQSGAHIKIKDSTTPSTISDNNSNTHTPVFFASGVSDITIVNRGTIDGNNANHERGQPIHWNSVSNGHIRSEGGNMVDLHQGVWLVDCDDCTTDYLYSDDYGTGGGTHLLAFEGCTGCEFNNTIGLGGDEVVDSQGINEGCAVNGALGINLASGMEVADFGGDKDCEYNNIRGVGVDQIVTVKGSADKSFTSKTAFSPPERVTIDGVYGSCSENAIVGANSSAPVHDLTVTNINVESAVSNDAAVIFLARTSNGWDGLTIEGKVKATGTSSRAVFVNGDNSNNYHCDGLTVDLDVTASDHSGFKAINFSNIHGSIRAEDCGFAGTVLQVNGSTNASNANLEILSENNSDNGVYVLGDQTNGGTYVDGFFHGTAVGNGGVDVKFRMEVEDCRWEGQANTLDTTGVRTVINGLGYNSGDPTSTGDWYQNGEEGIQVRDTSNNNTYLYNNGTWSQIASA
;
A
#
# COMPACT_ATOMS: atom_id res chain seq x y z
N MET A 1 14.31 67.54 4.84
CA MET A 1 12.90 67.62 5.27
C MET A 1 12.31 66.23 5.04
N SER A 2 12.14 65.32 6.00
CA SER A 2 12.23 65.24 7.47
C SER A 2 12.66 63.80 7.80
N GLU A 3 13.88 63.54 8.27
CA GLU A 3 14.26 63.26 9.67
C GLU A 3 13.31 62.41 10.54
N ARG A 4 13.84 61.21 10.88
CA ARG A 4 13.90 60.52 12.19
C ARG A 4 12.61 60.13 12.94
N ASN A 5 12.47 58.82 13.24
CA ASN A 5 12.96 58.27 14.52
C ASN A 5 12.94 56.72 14.54
N ALA A 6 14.05 56.17 15.03
CA ALA A 6 14.19 54.79 15.46
C ALA A 6 13.73 54.63 16.92
N LYS A 7 13.24 53.44 17.27
CA LYS A 7 13.39 52.86 18.61
C LYS A 7 13.56 51.35 18.50
N SER A 8 14.65 50.89 19.09
CA SER A 8 15.03 49.51 19.39
C SER A 8 14.07 48.88 20.40
N ASP A 9 14.05 47.54 20.42
CA ASP A 9 14.39 46.65 21.56
C ASP A 9 14.18 45.22 21.04
N GLY A 10 15.23 44.41 20.82
CA GLY A 10 15.79 43.45 21.79
C GLY A 10 15.45 42.01 21.33
N GLU A 11 16.23 41.41 20.43
CA GLU A 11 17.11 40.24 20.71
C GLU A 11 16.43 39.05 21.43
N GLU A 12 15.94 38.10 20.65
CA GLU A 12 16.22 36.67 20.82
C GLU A 12 16.34 36.06 19.41
N ALA A 13 17.58 35.84 18.97
CA ALA A 13 17.88 35.19 17.70
C ALA A 13 17.97 33.68 17.94
N GLU A 14 16.89 32.96 17.63
CA GLU A 14 16.97 31.52 17.44
C GLU A 14 17.77 31.22 16.18
N LEU A 15 18.89 30.53 16.40
CA LEU A 15 19.86 30.15 15.39
C LEU A 15 19.34 28.90 14.67
N THR A 16 18.36 29.05 13.78
CA THR A 16 17.93 27.94 12.91
C THR A 16 19.00 27.69 11.86
N ARG A 17 19.84 26.69 12.14
CA ARG A 17 20.88 26.19 11.25
C ARG A 17 20.19 25.50 10.06
N ARG A 18 19.83 26.26 9.02
CA ARG A 18 19.54 25.73 7.68
C ARG A 18 20.87 25.32 7.05
N ASP A 19 21.26 24.07 7.27
CA ASP A 19 22.27 23.44 6.44
C ASP A 19 21.68 23.26 5.03
N THR A 20 22.16 24.10 4.13
CA THR A 20 21.90 24.01 2.69
C THR A 20 22.73 22.83 2.19
N LEU A 21 22.14 21.64 2.12
CA LEU A 21 22.74 20.51 1.41
C LEU A 21 22.68 20.81 -0.08
N ALA A 22 23.85 21.02 -0.67
CA ALA A 22 24.03 21.25 -2.08
C ALA A 22 23.51 20.06 -2.89
N ALA A 23 22.61 20.35 -3.84
CA ALA A 23 22.28 19.48 -4.95
C ALA A 23 23.57 19.09 -5.69
N GLY A 24 23.87 17.79 -5.80
CA GLY A 24 25.03 17.34 -6.57
C GLY A 24 25.67 16.01 -6.18
N ALA A 25 24.94 15.07 -5.58
CA ALA A 25 25.42 13.70 -5.44
C ALA A 25 24.26 12.71 -5.63
N SER A 26 24.05 12.29 -6.88
CA SER A 26 23.25 11.11 -7.20
C SER A 26 24.02 9.87 -6.74
N MET A 27 23.67 9.32 -5.58
CA MET A 27 24.03 7.94 -5.23
C MET A 27 22.92 7.02 -5.75
N PRO A 28 23.24 5.92 -6.45
CA PRO A 28 22.26 4.91 -6.76
C PRO A 28 21.93 4.16 -5.47
N LEU A 29 20.72 4.37 -4.94
CA LEU A 29 20.14 3.49 -3.93
C LEU A 29 19.81 2.16 -4.61
N ALA A 30 20.64 1.16 -4.39
CA ALA A 30 20.36 -0.21 -4.78
C ALA A 30 19.25 -0.76 -3.87
N PHE A 31 18.00 -0.73 -4.34
CA PHE A 31 16.88 -1.46 -3.78
C PHE A 31 16.59 -2.66 -4.68
N TRP A 32 17.06 -3.84 -4.30
CA TRP A 32 16.61 -5.12 -4.87
C TRP A 32 16.25 -6.08 -3.74
N ASP A 33 15.03 -6.61 -3.85
CA ASP A 33 14.51 -7.91 -3.38
C ASP A 33 14.59 -8.25 -1.88
N ASP A 34 13.58 -7.79 -1.12
CA ASP A 34 12.81 -8.59 -0.15
C ASP A 34 11.92 -7.64 0.68
N TRP A 35 10.69 -7.39 0.22
CA TRP A 35 9.64 -6.74 1.02
C TRP A 35 8.51 -7.73 1.28
N SER A 36 8.87 -8.81 1.97
CA SER A 36 7.94 -9.71 2.61
C SER A 36 8.61 -10.25 3.87
N ILE A 37 8.61 -9.45 4.96
CA ILE A 37 8.67 -9.87 6.38
C ILE A 37 8.46 -8.58 7.21
N PHE A 38 7.22 -8.33 7.58
CA PHE A 38 6.84 -7.81 8.90
C PHE A 38 5.58 -8.59 9.28
N ALA A 39 5.79 -9.88 9.56
CA ALA A 39 4.83 -10.68 10.29
C ALA A 39 5.10 -10.50 11.78
N ASP A 40 4.00 -10.40 12.53
CA ASP A 40 3.86 -10.22 13.97
C ASP A 40 5.06 -10.62 14.86
N GLU A 41 5.50 -9.69 15.71
CA GLU A 41 6.20 -10.04 16.94
C GLU A 41 5.18 -10.58 17.96
N GLU A 42 4.84 -11.87 17.87
CA GLU A 42 4.44 -12.65 19.05
C GLU A 42 5.31 -13.90 19.20
N GLU A 43 5.94 -13.96 20.37
CA GLU A 43 6.64 -15.07 21.04
C GLU A 43 6.94 -16.36 20.25
N THR A 44 8.24 -16.68 20.11
CA THR A 44 8.78 -17.99 20.53
C THR A 44 10.31 -18.00 20.59
N GLU A 45 10.84 -18.33 21.78
CA GLU A 45 12.22 -18.69 22.04
C GLU A 45 12.63 -19.97 21.28
N TYR A 46 13.82 -20.01 20.65
CA TYR A 46 14.98 -20.87 21.01
C TYR A 46 16.09 -20.89 19.93
N ASP A 47 17.34 -20.75 20.43
CA ASP A 47 18.65 -21.15 19.89
C ASP A 47 19.22 -20.56 18.58
N ILE A 48 19.94 -19.43 18.75
CA ILE A 48 21.03 -18.97 17.88
C ILE A 48 22.35 -19.51 18.42
N LEU A 49 23.04 -20.40 17.67
CA LEU A 49 24.46 -20.68 17.88
C LEU A 49 25.31 -19.90 16.86
N ARG A 50 25.93 -18.81 17.33
CA ARG A 50 27.03 -18.08 16.67
C ARG A 50 28.25 -19.00 16.50
N VAL A 51 28.86 -19.01 15.31
CA VAL A 51 30.29 -19.28 15.15
C VAL A 51 30.96 -18.01 14.61
N LEU A 52 31.68 -17.34 15.51
CA LEU A 52 32.60 -16.25 15.21
C LEU A 52 33.96 -16.84 14.79
N ASN A 53 34.54 -16.26 13.75
CA ASN A 53 35.94 -16.38 13.36
C ASN A 53 36.88 -16.11 14.53
N ALA A 54 37.84 -17.01 14.76
CA ALA A 54 39.08 -16.70 15.46
C ALA A 54 40.24 -17.49 14.84
N GLU A 55 41.27 -16.75 14.45
CA GLU A 55 42.50 -17.24 13.84
C GLU A 55 43.45 -17.91 14.87
N SER A 56 44.17 -18.93 14.38
CA SER A 56 45.59 -19.25 14.70
C SER A 56 45.94 -20.13 15.95
N PRO A 57 47.15 -20.74 16.01
CA PRO A 57 47.31 -22.19 15.80
C PRO A 57 48.23 -22.88 16.82
N VAL A 58 47.95 -24.13 17.27
CA VAL A 58 48.96 -24.91 18.02
C VAL A 58 48.84 -26.43 17.81
N SER A 59 49.84 -26.95 17.09
CA SER A 59 50.61 -28.20 17.21
C SER A 59 50.03 -29.52 17.77
N GLU A 60 50.41 -30.58 17.04
CA GLU A 60 50.88 -31.89 17.49
C GLU A 60 49.87 -32.92 18.04
N GLY A 61 49.62 -33.92 17.18
CA GLY A 61 49.88 -35.32 17.49
C GLY A 61 48.72 -36.12 18.09
N ILE A 62 48.27 -37.16 17.37
CA ILE A 62 48.16 -38.55 17.85
C ILE A 62 47.67 -39.45 16.70
N THR A 63 48.57 -40.37 16.35
CA THR A 63 48.46 -41.73 15.77
C THR A 63 47.17 -42.22 15.10
N GLN A 64 47.32 -42.57 13.83
CA GLN A 64 47.14 -43.92 13.26
C GLN A 64 46.06 -44.82 13.91
N LEU A 65 44.96 -45.02 13.19
CA LEU A 65 44.08 -46.18 13.36
C LEU A 65 43.84 -46.84 11.99
N ASP A 66 44.14 -48.13 12.00
CA ASP A 66 44.31 -49.06 10.90
C ASP A 66 42.97 -49.48 10.26
N PHE A 67 42.98 -49.71 8.95
CA PHE A 67 41.80 -50.08 8.16
C PHE A 67 41.54 -51.58 8.24
N GLY A 68 40.36 -51.96 8.77
CA GLY A 68 39.84 -53.32 8.74
C GLY A 68 38.73 -53.50 7.71
N ASN A 69 39.11 -53.99 6.52
CA ASN A 69 38.40 -54.84 5.56
C ASN A 69 36.90 -54.64 5.24
N ASN A 70 36.66 -54.56 3.92
CA ASN A 70 35.44 -54.89 3.18
C ASN A 70 34.23 -53.96 3.34
N LEU A 71 34.26 -52.85 2.60
CA LEU A 71 33.05 -52.29 2.01
C LEU A 71 33.27 -52.11 0.49
N SER A 72 32.64 -52.97 -0.31
CA SER A 72 32.51 -52.77 -1.75
C SER A 72 31.45 -51.69 -1.97
N VAL A 73 31.88 -50.47 -2.29
CA VAL A 73 31.01 -49.43 -2.82
C VAL A 73 31.08 -49.49 -4.34
N GLU A 74 29.97 -49.86 -4.96
CA GLU A 74 29.66 -49.58 -6.36
C GLU A 74 29.63 -48.05 -6.49
N GLN A 75 30.69 -47.48 -7.08
CA GLN A 75 30.74 -46.06 -7.40
C GLN A 75 30.47 -45.90 -8.90
N THR A 76 29.27 -45.45 -9.24
CA THR A 76 28.94 -44.89 -10.54
C THR A 76 29.80 -43.63 -10.74
N ALA A 77 30.68 -43.68 -11.72
CA ALA A 77 31.54 -42.56 -12.10
C ALA A 77 30.72 -41.49 -12.85
N GLU A 78 30.52 -40.34 -12.22
CA GLU A 78 30.22 -39.08 -12.93
C GLU A 78 31.00 -37.87 -12.43
N ASP A 79 31.88 -38.01 -11.44
CA ASP A 79 32.76 -36.91 -11.02
C ASP A 79 34.22 -37.14 -11.44
N GLY A 80 34.75 -36.16 -12.16
CA GLY A 80 36.09 -36.14 -12.72
C GLY A 80 37.18 -36.41 -11.68
N VAL A 81 38.18 -37.18 -12.09
CA VAL A 81 39.37 -37.48 -11.30
C VAL A 81 40.15 -36.18 -11.06
N ARG A 82 40.10 -35.64 -9.83
CA ARG A 82 41.01 -34.60 -9.35
C ARG A 82 42.35 -35.24 -8.98
N ILE A 83 43.43 -34.79 -9.63
CA ILE A 83 44.81 -35.15 -9.26
C ILE A 83 45.45 -33.92 -8.63
N ASP A 84 45.58 -33.92 -7.30
CA ASP A 84 46.37 -32.93 -6.58
C ASP A 84 47.88 -33.23 -6.79
N ALA A 85 48.53 -32.38 -7.57
CA ALA A 85 49.96 -32.49 -7.85
C ALA A 85 50.79 -31.96 -6.66
N ALA A 86 51.02 -32.81 -5.66
CA ALA A 86 52.03 -32.55 -4.62
C ALA A 86 52.80 -33.82 -4.24
N ALA A 87 53.71 -34.28 -5.11
CA ALA A 87 54.92 -35.00 -4.71
C ALA A 87 55.85 -35.24 -5.90
N SER A 88 57.10 -34.80 -5.76
CA SER A 88 58.22 -35.17 -6.61
C SER A 88 58.49 -36.68 -6.54
N GLY A 89 57.95 -37.45 -7.49
CA GLY A 89 58.22 -38.88 -7.65
C GLY A 89 58.42 -39.20 -9.13
N SER A 90 59.64 -39.62 -9.50
CA SER A 90 60.08 -39.89 -10.88
C SER A 90 59.53 -41.19 -11.46
N GLY A 91 58.20 -41.32 -11.51
CA GLY A 91 57.50 -42.43 -12.15
C GLY A 91 56.52 -41.91 -13.19
N ALA A 92 57.03 -41.42 -14.31
CA ALA A 92 56.21 -41.00 -15.44
C ALA A 92 55.48 -42.23 -16.02
N THR A 93 54.20 -42.37 -15.69
CA THR A 93 53.25 -43.06 -16.57
C THR A 93 53.19 -42.21 -17.84
N LYS A 94 53.67 -42.75 -18.96
CA LYS A 94 53.61 -42.07 -20.26
C LYS A 94 52.15 -41.79 -20.60
N LEU A 95 51.81 -40.50 -20.76
CA LEU A 95 50.50 -40.06 -21.25
C LEU A 95 50.20 -40.53 -22.69
N ASP A 96 51.19 -41.09 -23.40
CA ASP A 96 51.07 -41.59 -24.78
C ASP A 96 50.15 -42.83 -24.90
N ASP A 97 49.71 -43.45 -23.80
CA ASP A 97 48.83 -44.63 -23.82
C ASP A 97 47.32 -44.30 -23.65
N LEU A 98 46.93 -43.02 -23.63
CA LEU A 98 45.54 -42.55 -23.48
C LEU A 98 44.97 -41.97 -24.80
N ASP A 99 45.07 -42.72 -25.90
CA ASP A 99 44.65 -42.30 -27.24
C ASP A 99 43.12 -42.10 -27.44
N ASN A 100 42.29 -42.12 -26.39
CA ASN A 100 40.84 -41.91 -26.50
C ASN A 100 40.13 -41.43 -25.22
N VAL A 101 40.85 -40.91 -24.22
CA VAL A 101 40.20 -40.14 -23.14
C VAL A 101 40.23 -38.69 -23.57
N ASP A 102 39.06 -38.08 -23.68
CA ASP A 102 38.90 -36.65 -23.91
C ASP A 102 39.68 -35.92 -22.79
N VAL A 103 40.90 -35.46 -23.08
CA VAL A 103 41.76 -34.80 -22.09
C VAL A 103 41.24 -33.36 -21.89
N THR A 104 40.07 -33.25 -21.29
CA THR A 104 39.51 -32.01 -20.74
C THR A 104 40.13 -31.76 -19.37
N GLY A 105 41.46 -31.80 -19.27
CA GLY A 105 42.15 -31.42 -18.05
C GLY A 105 41.72 -30.01 -17.67
N TRP A 106 41.28 -29.82 -16.42
CA TRP A 106 41.00 -28.52 -15.85
C TRP A 106 42.14 -28.15 -14.92
N LEU A 107 42.72 -26.99 -15.13
CA LEU A 107 43.77 -26.40 -14.31
C LEU A 107 43.26 -25.07 -13.76
N GLU A 108 43.76 -24.65 -12.60
CA GLU A 108 43.41 -23.37 -11.98
C GLU A 108 44.64 -22.74 -11.32
N GLY A 109 44.68 -21.41 -11.23
CA GLY A 109 45.76 -20.65 -10.62
C GLY A 109 45.74 -19.18 -11.02
N THR A 110 46.82 -18.44 -10.79
CA THR A 110 46.94 -17.06 -11.31
C THR A 110 47.28 -17.08 -12.79
N ILE A 111 47.06 -15.99 -13.54
CA ILE A 111 47.47 -15.93 -14.95
C ILE A 111 48.98 -16.14 -15.13
N ALA A 112 49.78 -15.78 -14.12
CA ALA A 112 51.22 -15.97 -14.10
C ALA A 112 51.63 -17.45 -13.97
N ASP A 113 50.79 -18.28 -13.35
CA ASP A 113 51.02 -19.72 -13.17
C ASP A 113 50.54 -20.56 -14.37
N ARG A 114 49.91 -19.91 -15.37
CA ARG A 114 49.37 -20.60 -16.53
C ARG A 114 50.51 -21.26 -17.34
N PRO A 115 50.50 -22.61 -17.51
CA PRO A 115 51.55 -23.30 -18.25
C PRO A 115 51.68 -22.82 -19.69
N ALA A 116 52.85 -22.97 -20.31
CA ALA A 116 52.98 -22.63 -21.73
C ALA A 116 52.09 -23.56 -22.58
N SER A 117 51.46 -23.02 -23.62
CA SER A 117 50.49 -23.78 -24.44
C SER A 117 51.08 -25.01 -25.13
N GLY A 118 52.41 -25.03 -25.35
CA GLY A 118 53.12 -26.17 -25.93
C GLY A 118 53.35 -27.33 -24.95
N ASP A 119 53.16 -27.10 -23.65
CA ASP A 119 53.38 -28.11 -22.60
C ASP A 119 52.12 -28.94 -22.31
N LEU A 120 50.98 -28.57 -22.90
CA LEU A 120 49.70 -29.20 -22.66
C LEU A 120 49.01 -29.59 -23.97
N PRO A 121 48.23 -30.69 -23.99
CA PRO A 121 47.40 -31.04 -25.14
C PRO A 121 46.39 -29.93 -25.49
N ALA A 122 45.98 -29.89 -26.74
CA ALA A 122 44.82 -29.09 -27.15
C ALA A 122 43.56 -29.65 -26.45
N GLY A 123 42.71 -28.78 -25.93
CA GLY A 123 41.50 -29.14 -25.21
C GLY A 123 41.54 -28.87 -23.70
N VAL A 124 42.73 -28.83 -23.10
CA VAL A 124 42.93 -28.50 -21.67
C VAL A 124 42.40 -27.09 -21.38
N ARG A 125 41.71 -26.93 -20.25
CA ARG A 125 41.18 -25.66 -19.75
C ARG A 125 42.01 -25.14 -18.58
N TYR A 126 42.11 -23.82 -18.46
CA TYR A 126 42.79 -23.14 -17.37
C TYR A 126 41.95 -22.00 -16.83
N GLU A 127 41.65 -22.00 -15.55
CA GLU A 127 40.94 -20.93 -14.85
C GLU A 127 41.95 -19.98 -14.18
N ALA A 128 42.07 -18.78 -14.73
CA ALA A 128 42.90 -17.72 -14.15
C ALA A 128 42.10 -17.01 -13.04
N THR A 129 42.19 -17.53 -11.83
CA THR A 129 41.44 -17.10 -10.64
C THR A 129 41.64 -15.62 -10.27
N ASP A 130 42.80 -15.04 -10.59
CA ASP A 130 43.10 -13.62 -10.35
C ASP A 130 42.49 -12.68 -11.41
N GLN A 131 42.03 -13.23 -12.53
CA GLN A 131 41.34 -12.50 -13.59
C GLN A 131 39.87 -12.86 -13.70
N ASP A 132 39.44 -13.95 -13.05
CA ASP A 132 38.15 -14.60 -13.22
C ASP A 132 37.82 -14.90 -14.70
N ILE A 133 38.81 -15.46 -15.42
CA ILE A 133 38.72 -15.83 -16.84
C ILE A 133 39.11 -17.30 -17.04
N THR A 134 38.28 -18.03 -17.77
CA THR A 134 38.58 -19.40 -18.24
C THR A 134 39.21 -19.36 -19.62
N TYR A 135 40.32 -20.08 -19.81
CA TYR A 135 41.00 -20.30 -21.09
C TYR A 135 40.89 -21.75 -21.54
N ARG A 136 40.92 -22.00 -22.85
CA ARG A 136 41.07 -23.32 -23.48
C ARG A 136 42.31 -23.33 -24.35
N ASN A 137 43.17 -24.32 -24.17
CA ASN A 137 44.33 -24.52 -25.02
C ASN A 137 43.90 -25.09 -26.38
N THR A 138 44.36 -24.47 -27.46
CA THR A 138 44.03 -24.85 -28.84
C THR A 138 45.29 -25.23 -29.59
N SER A 139 45.20 -26.19 -30.51
CA SER A 139 46.33 -26.67 -31.29
C SER A 139 46.91 -25.61 -32.24
N SER A 140 46.12 -24.59 -32.59
CA SER A 140 46.51 -23.56 -33.56
C SER A 140 46.91 -22.22 -32.92
N ASN A 141 46.28 -21.82 -31.81
CA ASN A 141 46.40 -20.47 -31.26
C ASN A 141 46.90 -20.45 -29.81
N GLY A 142 47.22 -21.61 -29.22
CA GLY A 142 47.55 -21.72 -27.80
C GLY A 142 46.33 -21.43 -26.92
N TRP A 143 46.52 -20.73 -25.81
CA TRP A 143 45.46 -20.37 -24.86
C TRP A 143 44.51 -19.31 -25.43
N VAL A 144 43.24 -19.69 -25.58
CA VAL A 144 42.14 -18.82 -26.02
C VAL A 144 41.17 -18.65 -24.86
N ALA A 145 40.78 -17.41 -24.52
CA ALA A 145 39.75 -17.20 -23.49
C ALA A 145 38.39 -17.76 -23.97
N THR A 146 37.63 -18.42 -23.10
CA THR A 146 36.37 -19.09 -23.47
C THR A 146 35.21 -18.79 -22.52
N GLY A 147 35.44 -18.08 -21.40
CA GLY A 147 34.41 -17.72 -20.43
C GLY A 147 34.99 -17.02 -19.20
N GLY A 148 34.15 -16.75 -18.20
CA GLY A 148 34.49 -16.03 -16.96
C GLY A 148 33.60 -14.80 -16.75
N THR A 149 33.86 -14.02 -15.70
CA THR A 149 33.28 -12.67 -15.52
C THR A 149 34.29 -11.55 -15.79
N GLY A 150 35.59 -11.85 -15.76
CA GLY A 150 36.64 -10.86 -15.84
C GLY A 150 36.78 -10.04 -14.56
N THR A 151 37.82 -9.21 -14.49
CA THR A 151 37.97 -8.19 -13.43
C THR A 151 38.03 -6.81 -14.07
N GLU A 152 37.83 -5.74 -13.29
CA GLU A 152 37.93 -4.37 -13.79
C GLU A 152 39.29 -4.09 -14.48
N SER A 153 40.38 -4.64 -13.93
CA SER A 153 41.72 -4.51 -14.50
C SER A 153 42.02 -5.47 -15.65
N ASN A 154 41.28 -6.58 -15.76
CA ASN A 154 41.45 -7.60 -16.79
C ASN A 154 40.07 -8.06 -17.28
N PRO A 155 39.38 -7.25 -18.10
CA PRO A 155 38.10 -7.65 -18.66
C PRO A 155 38.29 -8.82 -19.63
N ILE A 156 37.24 -9.63 -19.81
CA ILE A 156 37.25 -10.71 -20.80
C ILE A 156 37.52 -10.11 -22.18
N PRO A 157 38.43 -10.68 -22.99
CA PRO A 157 38.66 -10.21 -24.36
C PRO A 157 37.35 -10.16 -25.16
N GLU A 158 37.10 -9.00 -25.77
CA GLU A 158 35.83 -8.59 -26.40
C GLU A 158 35.23 -9.60 -27.38
N GLN A 159 36.06 -10.44 -28.01
CA GLN A 159 35.66 -11.49 -28.95
C GLN A 159 34.99 -12.73 -28.30
N HIS A 160 34.90 -12.81 -26.96
CA HIS A 160 34.39 -13.97 -26.22
C HIS A 160 33.31 -13.66 -25.19
N ILE A 161 33.02 -12.39 -24.94
CA ILE A 161 31.71 -12.02 -24.42
C ILE A 161 30.79 -12.06 -25.63
N GLN A 162 29.76 -12.90 -25.61
CA GLN A 162 28.62 -12.70 -26.49
C GLN A 162 27.89 -11.45 -25.98
N SER A 163 28.53 -10.28 -26.12
CA SER A 163 27.87 -9.01 -25.98
C SER A 163 26.89 -8.99 -27.14
N ALA A 164 25.59 -9.05 -26.86
CA ALA A 164 24.60 -8.66 -27.83
C ALA A 164 24.90 -7.20 -28.18
N ASN A 165 25.72 -6.99 -29.20
CA ASN A 165 26.00 -5.66 -29.67
C ASN A 165 24.68 -5.12 -30.18
N ILE A 166 24.37 -3.85 -29.90
CA ILE A 166 23.18 -3.15 -30.42
C ILE A 166 23.03 -3.37 -31.94
N GLY A 167 24.14 -3.54 -32.67
CA GLY A 167 24.17 -3.89 -34.09
C GLY A 167 23.64 -5.30 -34.45
N GLU A 168 23.66 -6.27 -33.53
CA GLU A 168 23.10 -7.62 -33.74
C GLU A 168 21.58 -7.67 -33.54
N MET A 169 20.99 -6.63 -32.95
CA MET A 169 19.52 -6.42 -32.90
C MET A 169 18.99 -5.61 -34.09
N SER A 170 19.88 -5.19 -35.01
CA SER A 170 19.49 -4.51 -36.26
C SER A 170 18.60 -5.41 -37.11
N GLY A 171 17.32 -5.05 -37.26
CA GLY A 171 16.28 -5.83 -37.94
C GLY A 171 15.32 -6.58 -37.00
N VAL A 172 15.59 -6.60 -35.70
CA VAL A 172 14.67 -7.06 -34.65
C VAL A 172 14.03 -5.87 -33.93
N CYS A 173 14.77 -4.78 -33.78
CA CYS A 173 14.31 -3.54 -33.15
C CYS A 173 14.64 -2.32 -34.01
N THR A 174 13.85 -1.25 -33.83
CA THR A 174 14.12 0.08 -34.39
C THR A 174 14.66 0.97 -33.29
N PHE A 175 15.86 1.52 -33.49
CA PHE A 175 16.49 2.42 -32.51
C PHE A 175 16.15 3.87 -32.84
N ILE A 176 15.79 4.62 -31.80
CA ILE A 176 15.56 6.06 -31.83
C ILE A 176 16.72 6.73 -31.09
N SER A 177 17.46 7.52 -31.84
CA SER A 177 18.57 8.33 -31.37
C SER A 177 18.12 9.79 -31.15
N PRO A 178 18.76 10.56 -30.24
CA PRO A 178 18.34 11.93 -29.91
C PRO A 178 18.23 12.92 -31.08
N SER A 179 18.86 12.61 -32.23
CA SER A 179 18.82 13.42 -33.44
C SER A 179 17.70 13.06 -34.41
N ASP A 180 16.99 11.97 -34.18
CA ASP A 180 15.94 11.50 -35.07
C ASP A 180 14.77 12.48 -35.10
N SER A 181 14.16 12.63 -36.27
CA SER A 181 13.05 13.55 -36.43
C SER A 181 11.77 12.94 -35.84
N MET A 182 10.80 13.78 -35.49
CA MET A 182 9.48 13.30 -35.04
C MET A 182 8.81 12.34 -36.05
N ALA A 183 9.08 12.54 -37.35
CA ALA A 183 8.59 11.64 -38.39
C ALA A 183 9.25 10.25 -38.31
N ASP A 184 10.55 10.19 -38.02
CA ASP A 184 11.26 8.92 -37.84
C ASP A 184 10.76 8.18 -36.59
N VAL A 185 10.54 8.91 -35.50
CA VAL A 185 9.96 8.39 -34.25
C VAL A 185 8.57 7.79 -34.49
N ASN A 186 7.64 8.56 -35.08
CA ASN A 186 6.28 8.07 -35.33
C ASN A 186 6.25 6.94 -36.36
N ASN A 187 7.13 6.95 -37.37
CA ASN A 187 7.27 5.83 -38.29
C ASN A 187 7.68 4.54 -37.55
N ALA A 188 8.59 4.63 -36.58
CA ALA A 188 9.07 3.48 -35.82
C ALA A 188 7.95 2.82 -34.98
N VAL A 189 7.09 3.61 -34.33
CA VAL A 189 5.98 3.11 -33.49
C VAL A 189 4.68 2.83 -34.26
N SER A 190 4.63 3.15 -35.55
CA SER A 190 3.47 2.89 -36.42
C SER A 190 3.38 1.46 -36.95
N SER A 191 4.35 0.60 -36.63
CA SER A 191 4.41 -0.80 -37.07
C SER A 191 4.68 -1.74 -35.89
N PRO A 192 4.13 -2.97 -35.89
CA PRO A 192 4.41 -3.94 -34.84
C PRO A 192 5.91 -4.21 -34.70
N GLY A 193 6.38 -4.34 -33.47
CA GLY A 193 7.79 -4.60 -33.17
C GLY A 193 8.29 -3.89 -31.92
N VAL A 194 9.62 -3.88 -31.77
CA VAL A 194 10.29 -3.26 -30.62
C VAL A 194 10.98 -1.98 -31.06
N VAL A 195 10.68 -0.88 -30.36
CA VAL A 195 11.29 0.44 -30.54
C VAL A 195 12.10 0.79 -29.31
N VAL A 196 13.34 1.22 -29.48
CA VAL A 196 14.25 1.51 -28.36
C VAL A 196 14.71 2.97 -28.43
N PHE A 197 14.33 3.77 -27.45
CA PHE A 197 14.91 5.10 -27.25
C PHE A 197 16.28 4.95 -26.57
N GLU A 198 17.33 5.34 -27.29
CA GLU A 198 18.70 5.26 -26.83
C GLU A 198 19.01 6.30 -25.74
N ASN A 199 20.15 6.17 -25.07
CA ASN A 199 20.60 7.16 -24.09
C ASN A 199 20.73 8.57 -24.72
N GLY A 200 20.29 9.60 -24.00
CA GLY A 200 20.38 11.00 -24.40
C GLY A 200 19.06 11.76 -24.29
N ASN A 201 19.10 13.06 -24.61
CA ASN A 201 17.95 13.94 -24.53
C ASN A 201 17.13 13.91 -25.83
N HIS A 202 15.95 13.29 -25.79
CA HIS A 202 14.99 13.23 -26.90
C HIS A 202 13.98 14.37 -26.75
N THR A 203 14.29 15.53 -27.33
CA THR A 203 13.35 16.66 -27.40
C THR A 203 12.45 16.56 -28.62
N LEU A 204 11.19 16.21 -28.39
CA LEU A 204 10.16 15.99 -29.40
C LEU A 204 9.45 17.29 -29.76
N ASN A 205 8.94 17.41 -30.99
CA ASN A 205 8.13 18.57 -31.40
C ASN A 205 6.62 18.35 -31.22
N ASP A 206 6.22 17.10 -30.97
CA ASP A 206 4.86 16.65 -30.76
C ASP A 206 4.89 15.32 -29.97
N TRP A 207 3.75 14.74 -29.65
CA TRP A 207 3.67 13.44 -28.98
C TRP A 207 4.11 12.27 -29.90
N VAL A 208 4.54 11.18 -29.28
CA VAL A 208 4.76 9.88 -29.91
C VAL A 208 3.42 9.18 -30.08
N ASP A 209 2.98 9.01 -31.33
CA ASP A 209 1.68 8.41 -31.68
C ASP A 209 1.82 6.90 -31.95
N ILE A 210 1.55 6.08 -30.93
CA ILE A 210 1.57 4.62 -31.04
C ILE A 210 0.26 4.17 -31.70
N SER A 211 0.29 4.12 -33.03
CA SER A 211 -0.87 3.86 -33.88
C SER A 211 -1.00 2.40 -34.35
N SER A 212 -0.19 1.49 -33.78
CA SER A 212 -0.19 0.06 -34.11
C SER A 212 -0.28 -0.81 -32.86
N SER A 213 -0.96 -1.96 -32.97
CA SER A 213 -0.92 -3.01 -31.94
C SER A 213 0.41 -3.76 -31.94
N ASN A 214 0.73 -4.49 -30.87
CA ASN A 214 1.94 -5.31 -30.73
C ASN A 214 3.23 -4.47 -30.83
N VAL A 215 3.25 -3.33 -30.15
CA VAL A 215 4.40 -2.42 -30.10
C VAL A 215 4.99 -2.45 -28.70
N THR A 216 6.29 -2.70 -28.60
CA THR A 216 7.05 -2.55 -27.35
C THR A 216 7.98 -1.35 -27.48
N VAL A 217 7.83 -0.36 -26.61
CA VAL A 217 8.74 0.78 -26.48
C VAL A 217 9.64 0.55 -25.28
N ILE A 218 10.95 0.61 -25.48
CA ILE A 218 11.95 0.53 -24.41
C ILE A 218 12.65 1.87 -24.31
N ILE A 219 12.60 2.49 -23.14
CA ILE A 219 13.29 3.74 -22.84
C ILE A 219 14.54 3.37 -22.04
N GLN A 220 15.72 3.51 -22.64
CA GLN A 220 16.97 3.08 -22.02
C GLN A 220 17.36 3.92 -20.81
N SER A 221 18.18 3.35 -19.93
CA SER A 221 18.78 4.12 -18.84
C SER A 221 19.62 5.27 -19.41
N GLY A 222 19.36 6.49 -18.91
CA GLY A 222 19.95 7.74 -19.41
C GLY A 222 19.19 8.40 -20.57
N ALA A 223 18.18 7.75 -21.15
CA ALA A 223 17.26 8.43 -22.06
C ALA A 223 16.38 9.41 -21.26
N HIS A 224 16.24 10.63 -21.77
CA HIS A 224 15.35 11.65 -21.22
C HIS A 224 14.45 12.15 -22.34
N ILE A 225 13.15 11.82 -22.27
CA ILE A 225 12.18 12.09 -23.32
C ILE A 225 11.23 13.20 -22.87
N LYS A 226 11.07 14.22 -23.71
CA LYS A 226 10.36 15.45 -23.38
C LYS A 226 9.82 16.13 -24.64
N ILE A 227 8.65 16.75 -24.56
CA ILE A 227 8.23 17.72 -25.60
C ILE A 227 8.98 19.03 -25.41
N LYS A 228 9.50 19.59 -26.50
CA LYS A 228 10.32 20.79 -26.49
C LYS A 228 9.53 22.04 -26.08
N ASP A 229 10.03 22.77 -25.08
CA ASP A 229 9.39 23.97 -24.47
C ASP A 229 8.85 24.99 -25.48
N SER A 230 9.60 25.22 -26.57
CA SER A 230 9.27 26.25 -27.55
C SER A 230 8.22 25.81 -28.58
N THR A 231 7.67 24.61 -28.46
CA THR A 231 6.75 24.03 -29.43
C THR A 231 5.31 24.19 -28.97
N THR A 232 4.39 24.08 -29.93
CA THR A 232 2.95 24.01 -29.67
C THR A 232 2.53 22.60 -30.10
N PRO A 233 2.70 21.61 -29.21
CA PRO A 233 2.37 20.23 -29.53
C PRO A 233 0.87 20.09 -29.84
N SER A 234 0.52 18.98 -30.48
CA SER A 234 -0.87 18.58 -30.57
C SER A 234 -1.42 18.34 -29.16
N THR A 235 -2.72 18.49 -29.01
CA THR A 235 -3.39 18.36 -27.72
C THR A 235 -4.66 17.51 -27.85
N ILE A 236 -5.04 16.85 -26.77
CA ILE A 236 -6.32 16.16 -26.65
C ILE A 236 -7.21 16.92 -25.66
N SER A 237 -8.51 16.93 -25.90
CA SER A 237 -9.48 17.61 -25.02
C SER A 237 -10.32 16.60 -24.26
N ASP A 238 -10.54 16.90 -23.00
CA ASP A 238 -11.42 16.13 -22.12
C ASP A 238 -12.89 16.56 -22.26
N ASN A 239 -13.80 15.82 -21.64
CA ASN A 239 -15.24 16.13 -21.60
C ASN A 239 -15.54 17.45 -20.88
N ASN A 240 -14.62 17.95 -20.06
CA ASN A 240 -14.68 19.24 -19.39
C ASN A 240 -14.02 20.37 -20.20
N SER A 241 -13.60 20.09 -21.45
CA SER A 241 -12.88 21.01 -22.34
C SER A 241 -11.51 21.46 -21.81
N ASN A 242 -10.91 20.74 -20.85
CA ASN A 242 -9.50 20.93 -20.53
C ASN A 242 -8.64 20.31 -21.63
N THR A 243 -7.48 20.91 -21.84
CA THR A 243 -6.54 20.52 -22.88
C THR A 243 -5.35 19.81 -22.25
N HIS A 244 -4.95 18.66 -22.80
CA HIS A 244 -3.90 17.81 -22.28
C HIS A 244 -2.84 17.54 -23.33
N THR A 245 -1.58 17.42 -22.87
CA THR A 245 -0.41 17.32 -23.74
C THR A 245 0.39 16.05 -23.42
N PRO A 246 0.07 14.90 -24.03
CA PRO A 246 0.79 13.65 -23.78
C PRO A 246 2.17 13.61 -24.46
N VAL A 247 3.14 12.89 -23.88
CA VAL A 247 4.42 12.56 -24.51
C VAL A 247 4.28 11.28 -25.33
N PHE A 248 3.67 10.25 -24.76
CA PHE A 248 3.25 9.03 -25.46
C PHE A 248 1.73 8.95 -25.50
N PHE A 249 1.16 8.79 -26.69
CA PHE A 249 -0.26 8.63 -26.91
C PHE A 249 -0.55 7.33 -27.65
N ALA A 250 -1.56 6.59 -27.20
CA ALA A 250 -2.08 5.41 -27.89
C ALA A 250 -3.60 5.41 -27.83
N SER A 251 -4.27 5.08 -28.94
CA SER A 251 -5.73 4.95 -28.93
C SER A 251 -6.28 3.88 -29.87
N GLY A 252 -7.22 3.08 -29.37
CA GLY A 252 -7.92 2.05 -30.15
C GLY A 252 -7.01 0.92 -30.65
N VAL A 253 -5.97 0.59 -29.88
CA VAL A 253 -4.88 -0.34 -30.21
C VAL A 253 -4.69 -1.34 -29.06
N SER A 254 -3.99 -2.45 -29.31
CA SER A 254 -3.83 -3.53 -28.34
C SER A 254 -2.39 -3.99 -28.17
N ASP A 255 -2.10 -4.66 -27.06
CA ASP A 255 -0.82 -5.34 -26.84
C ASP A 255 0.38 -4.36 -26.95
N ILE A 256 0.26 -3.20 -26.30
CA ILE A 256 1.31 -2.18 -26.25
C ILE A 256 2.07 -2.35 -24.95
N THR A 257 3.41 -2.32 -25.02
CA THR A 257 4.25 -2.34 -23.82
C THR A 257 5.16 -1.12 -23.79
N ILE A 258 5.24 -0.42 -22.66
CA ILE A 258 6.27 0.60 -22.40
C ILE A 258 7.14 0.12 -21.23
N VAL A 259 8.43 -0.07 -21.48
CA VAL A 259 9.44 -0.37 -20.45
C VAL A 259 10.27 0.89 -20.20
N ASN A 260 10.06 1.53 -19.06
CA ASN A 260 10.74 2.76 -18.68
C ASN A 260 11.95 2.51 -17.77
N ARG A 261 13.17 2.70 -18.29
CA ARG A 261 14.42 2.72 -17.50
C ARG A 261 15.06 4.12 -17.45
N GLY A 262 14.47 5.09 -18.13
CA GLY A 262 14.97 6.46 -18.27
C GLY A 262 14.04 7.46 -17.58
N THR A 263 13.98 8.68 -18.12
CA THR A 263 13.08 9.73 -17.64
C THR A 263 12.08 10.10 -18.73
N ILE A 264 10.79 10.09 -18.37
CA ILE A 264 9.73 10.68 -19.20
C ILE A 264 9.26 11.96 -18.50
N ASP A 265 9.49 13.09 -19.15
CA ASP A 265 9.19 14.42 -18.63
C ASP A 265 7.93 14.95 -19.33
N GLY A 266 6.84 15.08 -18.56
CA GLY A 266 5.57 15.60 -19.05
C GLY A 266 5.65 17.07 -19.48
N ASN A 267 6.65 17.79 -19.00
CA ASN A 267 6.96 19.19 -19.26
C ASN A 267 5.77 20.13 -18.96
N ASN A 268 5.04 19.85 -17.88
CA ASN A 268 3.88 20.61 -17.45
C ASN A 268 4.20 22.08 -17.15
N ALA A 269 5.45 22.42 -16.81
CA ALA A 269 5.87 23.81 -16.65
C ALA A 269 5.76 24.65 -17.93
N ASN A 270 5.80 24.02 -19.11
CA ASN A 270 5.78 24.70 -20.41
C ASN A 270 4.59 24.33 -21.30
N HIS A 271 3.93 23.20 -21.02
CA HIS A 271 2.78 22.71 -21.78
C HIS A 271 1.60 22.48 -20.84
N GLU A 272 0.41 22.91 -21.28
CA GLU A 272 -0.80 22.76 -20.48
C GLU A 272 -1.08 21.27 -20.22
N ARG A 273 -1.15 20.92 -18.94
CA ARG A 273 -1.42 19.57 -18.44
C ARG A 273 -0.54 18.52 -19.11
N GLY A 274 0.77 18.65 -18.92
CA GLY A 274 1.77 17.73 -19.44
C GLY A 274 1.62 16.32 -18.88
N GLN A 275 1.63 15.30 -19.75
CA GLN A 275 1.43 13.89 -19.38
C GLN A 275 2.48 12.98 -20.02
N PRO A 276 3.24 12.18 -19.28
CA PRO A 276 4.11 11.14 -19.85
C PRO A 276 3.37 10.18 -20.77
N ILE A 277 2.28 9.58 -20.31
CA ILE A 277 1.61 8.49 -21.02
C ILE A 277 0.10 8.68 -20.94
N HIS A 278 -0.56 8.67 -22.09
CA HIS A 278 -2.02 8.67 -22.20
C HIS A 278 -2.47 7.54 -23.11
N TRP A 279 -3.27 6.63 -22.58
CA TRP A 279 -3.93 5.56 -23.34
C TRP A 279 -5.44 5.77 -23.35
N ASN A 280 -6.03 5.64 -24.53
CA ASN A 280 -7.47 5.74 -24.70
C ASN A 280 -8.02 4.55 -25.48
N SER A 281 -8.84 3.72 -24.86
CA SER A 281 -9.38 2.50 -25.47
C SER A 281 -8.26 1.54 -25.90
N VAL A 282 -7.24 1.37 -25.05
CA VAL A 282 -6.17 0.38 -25.24
C VAL A 282 -6.56 -0.91 -24.54
N SER A 283 -6.31 -2.05 -25.19
CA SER A 283 -6.52 -3.38 -24.59
C SER A 283 -5.20 -4.13 -24.40
N ASN A 284 -5.05 -4.87 -23.30
CA ASN A 284 -3.83 -5.63 -22.99
C ASN A 284 -2.55 -4.76 -23.00
N GLY A 285 -2.65 -3.50 -22.60
CA GLY A 285 -1.49 -2.62 -22.49
C GLY A 285 -0.68 -2.94 -21.24
N HIS A 286 0.64 -2.76 -21.28
CA HIS A 286 1.54 -2.92 -20.14
C HIS A 286 2.52 -1.74 -20.00
N ILE A 287 2.56 -1.09 -18.84
CA ILE A 287 3.56 -0.06 -18.51
C ILE A 287 4.39 -0.57 -17.35
N ARG A 288 5.70 -0.69 -17.52
CA ARG A 288 6.60 -1.14 -16.46
C ARG A 288 7.75 -0.18 -16.31
N SER A 289 7.99 0.31 -15.09
CA SER A 289 9.22 1.06 -14.80
C SER A 289 10.27 0.16 -14.16
N GLU A 290 11.46 0.12 -14.74
CA GLU A 290 12.61 -0.64 -14.27
C GLU A 290 13.69 0.36 -13.82
N GLY A 291 13.36 1.12 -12.78
CA GLY A 291 14.18 2.23 -12.29
C GLY A 291 14.04 3.53 -13.10
N GLY A 292 13.09 3.59 -14.03
CA GLY A 292 12.72 4.81 -14.72
C GLY A 292 11.91 5.76 -13.83
N ASN A 293 11.94 7.05 -14.18
CA ASN A 293 11.27 8.12 -13.46
C ASN A 293 10.30 8.88 -14.38
N MET A 294 9.22 9.40 -13.82
CA MET A 294 8.29 10.31 -14.49
C MET A 294 8.34 11.66 -13.77
N VAL A 295 8.53 12.76 -14.49
CA VAL A 295 8.75 14.09 -13.88
C VAL A 295 7.97 15.21 -14.57
N ASP A 296 7.76 16.32 -13.86
CA ASP A 296 7.03 17.52 -14.30
C ASP A 296 5.65 17.17 -14.88
N LEU A 297 4.88 16.44 -14.07
CA LEU A 297 3.60 15.85 -14.43
C LEU A 297 2.45 16.78 -14.03
N HIS A 298 1.44 16.89 -14.89
CA HIS A 298 0.07 17.13 -14.42
C HIS A 298 -0.56 15.78 -14.07
N GLN A 299 -0.67 14.88 -15.04
CA GLN A 299 -1.03 13.48 -14.79
C GLN A 299 0.08 12.59 -15.35
N GLY A 300 0.58 11.63 -14.59
CA GLY A 300 1.69 10.77 -14.99
C GLY A 300 1.30 9.78 -16.08
N VAL A 301 0.61 8.72 -15.67
CA VAL A 301 -0.01 7.74 -16.55
C VAL A 301 -1.51 7.94 -16.48
N TRP A 302 -2.14 8.12 -17.64
CA TRP A 302 -3.60 8.18 -17.73
C TRP A 302 -4.16 7.10 -18.63
N LEU A 303 -5.03 6.26 -18.08
CA LEU A 303 -5.71 5.19 -18.78
C LEU A 303 -7.21 5.48 -18.87
N VAL A 304 -7.72 5.67 -20.07
CA VAL A 304 -9.13 5.97 -20.33
C VAL A 304 -9.75 4.85 -21.14
N ASP A 305 -10.88 4.32 -20.70
CA ASP A 305 -11.65 3.28 -21.40
C ASP A 305 -10.79 2.05 -21.76
N CYS A 306 -9.76 1.75 -20.96
CA CYS A 306 -8.81 0.68 -21.22
C CYS A 306 -9.28 -0.65 -20.62
N ASP A 307 -8.95 -1.76 -21.27
CA ASP A 307 -9.33 -3.10 -20.83
C ASP A 307 -8.09 -3.99 -20.64
N ASP A 308 -8.04 -4.74 -19.55
CA ASP A 308 -6.96 -5.70 -19.23
C ASP A 308 -5.55 -5.07 -19.28
N CYS A 309 -5.43 -3.78 -18.94
CA CYS A 309 -4.16 -3.08 -18.91
C CYS A 309 -3.46 -3.25 -17.55
N THR A 310 -2.13 -3.30 -17.57
CA THR A 310 -1.31 -3.46 -16.38
C THR A 310 -0.29 -2.35 -16.22
N THR A 311 -0.02 -1.91 -15.00
CA THR A 311 1.12 -1.04 -14.70
C THR A 311 1.95 -1.61 -13.55
N ASP A 312 3.27 -1.62 -13.68
CA ASP A 312 4.17 -2.10 -12.63
C ASP A 312 5.24 -1.06 -12.27
N TYR A 313 5.42 -0.84 -10.97
CA TYR A 313 6.51 -0.05 -10.38
C TYR A 313 6.55 1.42 -10.85
N LEU A 314 5.39 2.03 -11.12
CA LEU A 314 5.34 3.44 -11.49
C LEU A 314 5.99 4.28 -10.39
N TYR A 315 6.87 5.19 -10.77
CA TYR A 315 7.65 6.00 -9.84
C TYR A 315 7.73 7.45 -10.31
N SER A 316 7.50 8.38 -9.39
CA SER A 316 7.80 9.80 -9.57
C SER A 316 8.31 10.41 -8.28
N ASP A 317 9.41 11.17 -8.38
CA ASP A 317 9.94 12.00 -7.29
C ASP A 317 9.71 13.51 -7.48
N ASP A 318 9.02 13.88 -8.57
CA ASP A 318 8.78 15.26 -8.95
C ASP A 318 7.55 15.36 -9.85
N TYR A 319 6.36 15.38 -9.24
CA TYR A 319 5.14 15.76 -9.94
C TYR A 319 4.55 17.03 -9.32
N GLY A 320 4.12 17.96 -10.18
CA GLY A 320 3.99 19.37 -9.82
C GLY A 320 3.01 19.65 -8.68
N THR A 321 3.25 20.72 -7.92
CA THR A 321 2.31 21.21 -6.91
C THR A 321 1.25 22.07 -7.59
N GLY A 322 0.04 21.56 -7.77
CA GLY A 322 -0.97 22.32 -8.48
C GLY A 322 -2.27 21.58 -8.78
N GLY A 323 -3.07 21.31 -7.75
CA GLY A 323 -4.47 20.93 -7.82
C GLY A 323 -4.83 19.93 -8.92
N GLY A 324 -4.86 18.64 -8.57
CA GLY A 324 -5.25 17.56 -9.46
C GLY A 324 -4.06 17.01 -10.26
N THR A 325 -2.91 16.88 -9.59
CA THR A 325 -1.79 16.13 -10.12
C THR A 325 -1.75 14.70 -9.59
N HIS A 326 -1.68 13.72 -10.49
CA HIS A 326 -1.78 12.30 -10.10
C HIS A 326 -0.70 11.50 -10.82
N LEU A 327 -0.03 10.56 -10.14
CA LEU A 327 0.94 9.69 -10.82
C LEU A 327 0.23 8.68 -11.73
N LEU A 328 -0.84 8.07 -11.25
CA LEU A 328 -1.70 7.18 -12.01
C LEU A 328 -3.14 7.68 -11.94
N ALA A 329 -3.73 7.96 -13.10
CA ALA A 329 -5.16 8.19 -13.23
C ALA A 329 -5.77 7.11 -14.12
N PHE A 330 -6.93 6.59 -13.77
CA PHE A 330 -7.66 5.68 -14.64
C PHE A 330 -9.16 5.96 -14.62
N GLU A 331 -9.79 5.86 -15.80
CA GLU A 331 -11.20 6.18 -15.97
C GLU A 331 -11.87 5.23 -16.95
N GLY A 332 -12.98 4.61 -16.55
CA GLY A 332 -13.69 3.70 -17.46
C GLY A 332 -12.95 2.40 -17.71
N CYS A 333 -12.03 1.98 -16.84
CA CYS A 333 -11.20 0.80 -17.05
C CYS A 333 -11.92 -0.51 -16.70
N THR A 334 -11.53 -1.62 -17.32
CA THR A 334 -12.10 -2.94 -17.00
C THR A 334 -11.00 -4.00 -16.91
N GLY A 335 -10.94 -4.75 -15.81
CA GLY A 335 -9.96 -5.82 -15.63
C GLY A 335 -8.51 -5.35 -15.51
N CYS A 336 -8.26 -4.07 -15.23
CA CYS A 336 -6.90 -3.52 -15.16
C CYS A 336 -6.24 -3.79 -13.81
N GLU A 337 -4.91 -3.92 -13.80
CA GLU A 337 -4.12 -4.19 -12.59
C GLU A 337 -2.98 -3.18 -12.44
N PHE A 338 -2.88 -2.53 -11.27
CA PHE A 338 -1.93 -1.46 -11.01
C PHE A 338 -1.05 -1.79 -9.81
N ASN A 339 0.20 -2.15 -10.05
CA ASN A 339 1.10 -2.69 -9.04
C ASN A 339 2.23 -1.70 -8.71
N ASN A 340 2.46 -1.48 -7.41
CA ASN A 340 3.60 -0.76 -6.87
C ASN A 340 3.75 0.68 -7.40
N THR A 341 2.68 1.48 -7.32
CA THR A 341 2.70 2.90 -7.71
C THR A 341 3.22 3.76 -6.56
N ILE A 342 4.34 4.45 -6.76
CA ILE A 342 5.06 5.20 -5.72
C ILE A 342 5.20 6.67 -6.12
N GLY A 343 4.57 7.55 -5.35
CA GLY A 343 4.69 9.01 -5.52
C GLY A 343 5.40 9.66 -4.34
N LEU A 344 6.40 10.51 -4.62
CA LEU A 344 7.09 11.33 -3.63
C LEU A 344 6.87 12.80 -3.97
N GLY A 345 6.29 13.55 -3.03
CA GLY A 345 5.80 14.90 -3.32
C GLY A 345 4.57 14.88 -4.24
N GLY A 346 4.12 16.04 -4.70
CA GLY A 346 2.94 16.17 -5.58
C GLY A 346 1.60 16.03 -4.85
N ASP A 347 0.50 15.94 -5.60
CA ASP A 347 -0.85 15.91 -5.03
C ASP A 347 -1.25 14.47 -4.66
N GLU A 348 -1.60 13.63 -5.64
CA GLU A 348 -2.13 12.27 -5.39
C GLU A 348 -1.33 11.18 -6.11
N VAL A 349 -1.34 9.95 -5.60
CA VAL A 349 -0.61 8.84 -6.24
C VAL A 349 -1.51 8.11 -7.23
N VAL A 350 -2.72 7.75 -6.81
CA VAL A 350 -3.70 7.01 -7.61
C VAL A 350 -5.04 7.72 -7.58
N ASP A 351 -5.60 7.96 -8.76
CA ASP A 351 -6.93 8.54 -8.92
C ASP A 351 -7.78 7.67 -9.86
N SER A 352 -8.84 7.11 -9.29
CA SER A 352 -9.82 6.30 -9.98
C SER A 352 -11.07 7.15 -10.23
N GLN A 353 -11.26 7.53 -11.49
CA GLN A 353 -12.41 8.31 -11.94
C GLN A 353 -13.36 7.43 -12.78
N GLY A 354 -14.57 7.89 -13.04
CA GLY A 354 -15.52 7.16 -13.91
C GLY A 354 -16.03 5.84 -13.32
N ILE A 355 -16.47 4.90 -14.18
CA ILE A 355 -16.82 3.54 -13.72
C ILE A 355 -15.68 2.62 -14.10
N ASN A 356 -14.95 2.13 -13.10
CA ASN A 356 -14.01 1.05 -13.30
C ASN A 356 -14.63 -0.25 -12.80
N GLU A 357 -14.42 -1.34 -13.54
CA GLU A 357 -15.02 -2.65 -13.24
C GLU A 357 -13.92 -3.72 -13.13
N GLY A 358 -13.86 -4.43 -12.02
CA GLY A 358 -12.91 -5.53 -11.85
C GLY A 358 -11.44 -5.08 -11.89
N CYS A 359 -11.14 -3.84 -11.50
CA CYS A 359 -9.78 -3.33 -11.47
C CYS A 359 -9.13 -3.55 -10.09
N ALA A 360 -7.81 -3.70 -10.07
CA ALA A 360 -7.04 -3.87 -8.85
C ALA A 360 -5.91 -2.84 -8.73
N VAL A 361 -5.73 -2.26 -7.56
CA VAL A 361 -4.55 -1.46 -7.19
C VAL A 361 -3.82 -2.17 -6.06
N ASN A 362 -2.58 -2.59 -6.27
CA ASN A 362 -1.79 -3.32 -5.30
C ASN A 362 -0.51 -2.53 -4.96
N GLY A 363 -0.39 -2.06 -3.72
CA GLY A 363 0.83 -1.42 -3.22
C GLY A 363 1.00 0.02 -3.68
N ALA A 364 0.03 0.90 -3.41
CA ALA A 364 0.21 2.34 -3.62
C ALA A 364 0.91 2.99 -2.41
N LEU A 365 1.94 3.79 -2.66
CA LEU A 365 2.71 4.47 -1.61
C LEU A 365 2.86 5.96 -1.91
N GLY A 366 2.33 6.81 -1.02
CA GLY A 366 2.55 8.25 -1.04
C GLY A 366 3.46 8.70 0.09
N ILE A 367 4.47 9.52 -0.25
CA ILE A 367 5.44 10.06 0.72
C ILE A 367 5.50 11.58 0.60
N ASN A 368 5.21 12.29 1.69
CA ASN A 368 5.27 13.75 1.77
C ASN A 368 4.47 14.46 0.65
N LEU A 369 3.24 13.97 0.41
CA LEU A 369 2.32 14.59 -0.54
C LEU A 369 1.95 16.01 -0.09
N ALA A 370 1.48 16.83 -1.02
CA ALA A 370 1.05 18.19 -0.78
C ALA A 370 -0.16 18.23 0.18
N SER A 371 -0.32 19.36 0.85
CA SER A 371 -1.39 19.49 1.84
C SER A 371 -2.77 19.45 1.19
N GLY A 372 -3.69 18.74 1.84
CA GLY A 372 -5.06 18.46 1.42
C GLY A 372 -5.21 17.25 0.53
N MET A 373 -4.14 16.48 0.27
CA MET A 373 -4.10 15.45 -0.76
C MET A 373 -3.95 14.03 -0.19
N GLU A 374 -4.47 13.07 -0.94
CA GLU A 374 -4.56 11.65 -0.62
C GLU A 374 -3.56 10.77 -1.39
N VAL A 375 -3.24 9.59 -0.84
CA VAL A 375 -2.50 8.58 -1.60
C VAL A 375 -3.38 8.03 -2.72
N ALA A 376 -4.63 7.72 -2.40
CA ALA A 376 -5.55 7.15 -3.37
C ALA A 376 -6.97 7.69 -3.25
N ASP A 377 -7.54 8.13 -4.37
CA ASP A 377 -8.91 8.59 -4.51
C ASP A 377 -9.72 7.63 -5.39
N PHE A 378 -10.84 7.13 -4.87
CA PHE A 378 -11.66 6.11 -5.53
C PHE A 378 -13.09 6.58 -5.72
N GLY A 379 -13.54 6.73 -6.97
CA GLY A 379 -14.88 7.20 -7.30
C GLY A 379 -15.55 6.40 -8.42
N GLY A 380 -16.69 5.77 -8.10
CA GLY A 380 -17.54 5.09 -9.10
C GLY A 380 -17.18 3.64 -9.41
N ASP A 381 -16.35 3.02 -8.58
CA ASP A 381 -15.77 1.71 -8.81
C ASP A 381 -16.70 0.54 -8.47
N LYS A 382 -16.64 -0.53 -9.26
CA LYS A 382 -17.44 -1.74 -9.10
C LYS A 382 -16.58 -2.98 -9.17
N ASP A 383 -16.73 -3.89 -8.21
CA ASP A 383 -15.93 -5.12 -8.15
C ASP A 383 -14.42 -4.85 -8.15
N CYS A 384 -13.99 -3.70 -7.61
CA CYS A 384 -12.59 -3.29 -7.57
C CYS A 384 -11.94 -3.63 -6.23
N GLU A 385 -10.64 -3.92 -6.28
CA GLU A 385 -9.81 -4.29 -5.12
C GLU A 385 -8.66 -3.30 -4.94
N TYR A 386 -8.43 -2.85 -3.71
CA TYR A 386 -7.37 -1.91 -3.35
C TYR A 386 -6.57 -2.46 -2.19
N ASN A 387 -5.38 -2.96 -2.49
CA ASN A 387 -4.58 -3.72 -1.56
C ASN A 387 -3.32 -2.94 -1.16
N ASN A 388 -3.01 -2.90 0.14
CA ASN A 388 -1.78 -2.32 0.70
C ASN A 388 -1.54 -0.84 0.32
N ILE A 389 -2.50 0.03 0.60
CA ILE A 389 -2.38 1.48 0.38
C ILE A 389 -1.67 2.12 1.59
N ARG A 390 -0.57 2.85 1.36
CA ARG A 390 0.27 3.38 2.43
C ARG A 390 0.58 4.87 2.27
N GLY A 391 0.42 5.62 3.37
CA GLY A 391 0.78 7.04 3.45
C GLY A 391 1.86 7.32 4.49
N VAL A 392 2.86 8.13 4.13
CA VAL A 392 3.91 8.61 5.06
C VAL A 392 4.06 10.11 4.92
N GLY A 393 3.60 10.85 5.94
CA GLY A 393 3.66 12.32 5.90
C GLY A 393 2.68 12.91 4.88
N VAL A 394 1.51 12.29 4.73
CA VAL A 394 0.42 12.72 3.84
C VAL A 394 -0.70 13.35 4.65
N ASP A 395 -1.61 14.08 4.02
CA ASP A 395 -2.79 14.61 4.73
C ASP A 395 -3.87 13.53 4.82
N GLN A 396 -4.11 12.79 3.73
CA GLN A 396 -5.07 11.68 3.68
C GLN A 396 -4.45 10.43 3.04
N ILE A 397 -4.98 9.23 3.33
CA ILE A 397 -4.47 7.99 2.72
C ILE A 397 -5.45 7.51 1.66
N VAL A 398 -6.73 7.33 2.01
CA VAL A 398 -7.75 6.84 1.08
C VAL A 398 -8.99 7.73 1.11
N THR A 399 -9.46 8.13 -0.06
CA THR A 399 -10.77 8.75 -0.26
C THR A 399 -11.67 7.79 -1.05
N VAL A 400 -12.91 7.59 -0.60
CA VAL A 400 -13.95 6.82 -1.29
C VAL A 400 -15.15 7.71 -1.55
N LYS A 401 -15.45 7.94 -2.83
CA LYS A 401 -16.53 8.81 -3.31
C LYS A 401 -17.68 7.98 -3.86
N GLY A 402 -18.90 8.30 -3.41
CA GLY A 402 -20.13 7.69 -3.94
C GLY A 402 -20.51 8.13 -5.36
N SER A 403 -19.78 9.10 -5.94
CA SER A 403 -19.99 9.59 -7.30
C SER A 403 -18.65 9.73 -8.02
N ALA A 404 -18.59 9.27 -9.26
CA ALA A 404 -17.48 9.56 -10.15
C ALA A 404 -17.61 10.99 -10.71
N ASP A 405 -16.56 11.79 -10.52
CA ASP A 405 -16.30 12.88 -11.47
C ASP A 405 -15.88 12.26 -12.80
N LYS A 406 -16.29 12.88 -13.91
CA LYS A 406 -16.00 12.39 -15.26
C LYS A 406 -15.13 13.40 -15.99
N SER A 407 -14.02 12.93 -16.51
CA SER A 407 -13.09 13.77 -17.25
C SER A 407 -13.03 13.34 -18.71
N PHE A 408 -12.96 12.05 -19.04
CA PHE A 408 -12.74 11.54 -20.40
C PHE A 408 -13.59 10.36 -20.83
N THR A 409 -14.10 9.54 -19.91
CA THR A 409 -14.72 8.26 -20.30
C THR A 409 -15.95 8.44 -21.18
N SER A 410 -16.01 7.64 -22.23
CA SER A 410 -17.22 7.49 -23.06
C SER A 410 -18.24 6.54 -22.41
N LYS A 411 -17.83 5.76 -21.41
CA LYS A 411 -18.70 4.83 -20.67
C LYS A 411 -19.71 5.64 -19.85
N THR A 412 -20.99 5.48 -20.16
CA THR A 412 -22.07 6.16 -19.42
C THR A 412 -22.20 5.56 -18.03
N ALA A 413 -22.39 6.38 -17.00
CA ALA A 413 -22.44 5.94 -15.61
C ALA A 413 -23.81 6.20 -15.02
N PHE A 414 -24.37 5.20 -14.34
CA PHE A 414 -25.38 5.39 -13.29
C PHE A 414 -25.42 4.24 -12.26
N SER A 415 -24.39 3.37 -12.17
CA SER A 415 -24.34 2.47 -11.01
C SER A 415 -23.50 3.14 -9.91
N PRO A 416 -24.00 3.18 -8.67
CA PRO A 416 -23.16 3.50 -7.52
C PRO A 416 -21.97 2.55 -7.39
N PRO A 417 -20.92 2.91 -6.63
CA PRO A 417 -19.91 1.95 -6.26
C PRO A 417 -20.53 0.73 -5.58
N GLU A 418 -20.11 -0.45 -6.00
CA GLU A 418 -20.70 -1.73 -5.60
C GLU A 418 -19.59 -2.77 -5.43
N ARG A 419 -19.54 -3.42 -4.26
CA ARG A 419 -18.57 -4.49 -3.95
C ARG A 419 -17.12 -4.05 -4.11
N VAL A 420 -16.79 -2.91 -3.50
CA VAL A 420 -15.42 -2.40 -3.42
C VAL A 420 -14.74 -2.96 -2.17
N THR A 421 -13.55 -3.53 -2.33
CA THR A 421 -12.74 -4.03 -1.21
C THR A 421 -11.45 -3.23 -1.11
N ILE A 422 -11.17 -2.70 0.08
CA ILE A 422 -9.91 -2.08 0.45
C ILE A 422 -9.29 -2.94 1.55
N ASP A 423 -8.20 -3.64 1.22
CA ASP A 423 -7.49 -4.52 2.14
C ASP A 423 -6.09 -3.99 2.44
N GLY A 424 -5.91 -3.43 3.64
CA GLY A 424 -4.65 -2.89 4.10
C GLY A 424 -4.50 -1.39 3.81
N VAL A 425 -4.80 -0.58 4.83
CA VAL A 425 -4.55 0.87 4.83
C VAL A 425 -3.57 1.20 5.95
N TYR A 426 -2.38 1.68 5.60
CA TYR A 426 -1.25 1.78 6.53
C TYR A 426 -0.63 3.18 6.59
N GLY A 427 -0.17 3.54 7.79
CA GLY A 427 0.80 4.63 7.96
C GLY A 427 0.27 5.80 8.78
N SER A 428 0.80 6.99 8.51
CA SER A 428 0.53 8.17 9.33
C SER A 428 0.15 9.37 8.48
N CYS A 429 -0.89 10.08 8.91
CA CYS A 429 -1.41 11.25 8.19
C CYS A 429 -1.72 12.43 9.11
N SER A 430 -1.74 13.64 8.53
CA SER A 430 -2.00 14.88 9.26
C SER A 430 -3.51 15.16 9.41
N GLU A 431 -4.33 14.66 8.50
CA GLU A 431 -5.80 14.75 8.50
C GLU A 431 -6.45 13.36 8.58
N ASN A 432 -7.60 13.16 7.94
CA ASN A 432 -8.34 11.90 7.92
C ASN A 432 -7.55 10.83 7.14
N ALA A 433 -7.26 9.69 7.75
CA ALA A 433 -6.63 8.57 7.06
C ALA A 433 -7.55 7.99 5.98
N ILE A 434 -8.84 7.83 6.30
CA ILE A 434 -9.86 7.30 5.39
C ILE A 434 -11.07 8.21 5.39
N VAL A 435 -11.51 8.64 4.20
CA VAL A 435 -12.70 9.48 3.99
C VAL A 435 -13.66 8.80 3.04
N GLY A 436 -14.76 8.26 3.56
CA GLY A 436 -15.93 7.89 2.79
C GLY A 436 -16.91 9.06 2.70
N ALA A 437 -17.17 9.59 1.50
CA ALA A 437 -18.16 10.63 1.27
C ALA A 437 -19.08 10.30 0.09
N ASN A 438 -20.35 10.03 0.36
CA ASN A 438 -21.30 9.68 -0.70
C ASN A 438 -22.22 10.88 -1.02
N SER A 439 -21.90 11.64 -2.07
CA SER A 439 -22.57 12.91 -2.35
C SER A 439 -23.94 12.76 -3.04
N SER A 440 -24.14 11.72 -3.85
CA SER A 440 -25.32 11.59 -4.72
C SER A 440 -25.90 10.19 -4.90
N ALA A 441 -25.19 9.14 -4.50
CA ALA A 441 -25.64 7.75 -4.62
C ALA A 441 -25.20 6.92 -3.39
N PRO A 442 -25.97 5.89 -2.99
CA PRO A 442 -25.55 4.95 -1.95
C PRO A 442 -24.27 4.23 -2.40
N VAL A 443 -23.46 3.75 -1.46
CA VAL A 443 -22.36 2.82 -1.75
C VAL A 443 -22.75 1.46 -1.17
N HIS A 444 -22.68 0.42 -2.00
CA HIS A 444 -23.07 -0.94 -1.63
C HIS A 444 -21.85 -1.83 -1.42
N ASP A 445 -21.86 -2.62 -0.35
CA ASP A 445 -20.88 -3.65 -0.03
C ASP A 445 -19.42 -3.14 -0.01
N LEU A 446 -19.19 -1.95 0.56
CA LEU A 446 -17.83 -1.44 0.80
C LEU A 446 -17.19 -2.18 1.99
N THR A 447 -16.08 -2.85 1.73
CA THR A 447 -15.30 -3.54 2.77
C THR A 447 -13.95 -2.87 2.93
N VAL A 448 -13.61 -2.43 4.14
CA VAL A 448 -12.31 -1.85 4.47
C VAL A 448 -11.70 -2.63 5.63
N THR A 449 -10.64 -3.38 5.37
CA THR A 449 -10.04 -4.32 6.33
C THR A 449 -8.54 -4.07 6.49
N ASN A 450 -7.94 -4.68 7.51
CA ASN A 450 -6.52 -4.54 7.83
C ASN A 450 -6.07 -3.07 7.95
N ILE A 451 -6.93 -2.22 8.53
CA ILE A 451 -6.58 -0.82 8.82
C ILE A 451 -5.50 -0.80 9.92
N ASN A 452 -4.44 -0.03 9.74
CA ASN A 452 -3.46 0.27 10.77
C ASN A 452 -2.88 1.67 10.57
N VAL A 453 -3.58 2.66 11.12
CA VAL A 453 -3.33 4.09 10.85
C VAL A 453 -3.16 4.92 12.12
N GLU A 454 -2.29 5.92 12.04
CA GLU A 454 -2.14 6.98 13.05
C GLU A 454 -2.43 8.35 12.41
N SER A 455 -3.42 9.06 12.92
CA SER A 455 -3.87 10.35 12.38
C SER A 455 -3.77 11.46 13.42
N ALA A 456 -3.21 12.59 13.02
CA ALA A 456 -3.11 13.80 13.83
C ALA A 456 -4.26 14.81 13.56
N VAL A 457 -5.40 14.36 13.01
CA VAL A 457 -6.50 15.25 12.60
C VAL A 457 -6.99 16.14 13.75
N SER A 458 -7.33 17.40 13.46
CA SER A 458 -7.71 18.35 14.52
C SER A 458 -9.22 18.63 14.63
N ASN A 459 -10.04 18.17 13.68
CA ASN A 459 -11.42 18.64 13.56
C ASN A 459 -12.49 17.57 13.32
N ASP A 460 -12.15 16.28 13.16
CA ASP A 460 -13.18 15.25 12.99
C ASP A 460 -12.81 13.85 13.49
N ALA A 461 -12.38 12.94 12.60
CA ALA A 461 -12.06 11.55 12.93
C ALA A 461 -10.90 11.02 12.07
N ALA A 462 -10.09 10.10 12.60
CA ALA A 462 -9.03 9.47 11.80
C ALA A 462 -9.63 8.67 10.62
N VAL A 463 -10.73 7.96 10.85
CA VAL A 463 -11.52 7.27 9.82
C VAL A 463 -12.94 7.82 9.85
N ILE A 464 -13.44 8.28 8.70
CA ILE A 464 -14.77 8.89 8.62
C ILE A 464 -15.59 8.36 7.43
N PHE A 465 -16.85 8.02 7.69
CA PHE A 465 -17.83 7.66 6.66
C PHE A 465 -19.07 8.54 6.82
N LEU A 466 -19.32 9.43 5.86
CA LEU A 466 -20.42 10.39 5.85
C LEU A 466 -21.48 9.99 4.82
N ALA A 467 -22.63 9.54 5.31
CA ALA A 467 -23.83 9.31 4.52
C ALA A 467 -24.57 10.64 4.26
N ARG A 468 -24.59 11.12 3.00
CA ARG A 468 -25.36 12.31 2.55
C ARG A 468 -26.58 11.96 1.68
N THR A 469 -26.82 10.67 1.44
CA THR A 469 -28.00 10.17 0.74
C THR A 469 -28.70 9.09 1.57
N SER A 470 -29.96 8.80 1.24
CA SER A 470 -30.69 7.69 1.87
C SER A 470 -29.94 6.38 1.60
N ASN A 471 -29.73 5.59 2.65
CA ASN A 471 -28.95 4.35 2.63
C ASN A 471 -27.53 4.58 2.10
N GLY A 472 -26.89 5.66 2.56
CA GLY A 472 -25.64 6.10 1.95
C GLY A 472 -24.51 5.07 2.00
N TRP A 473 -24.58 4.18 2.98
CA TRP A 473 -23.71 3.01 3.12
C TRP A 473 -24.59 1.79 3.41
N ASP A 474 -24.63 0.84 2.50
CA ASP A 474 -25.39 -0.41 2.60
C ASP A 474 -24.40 -1.58 2.54
N GLY A 475 -24.22 -2.29 3.65
CA GLY A 475 -23.23 -3.37 3.77
C GLY A 475 -21.79 -2.89 4.04
N LEU A 476 -21.60 -1.78 4.76
CA LEU A 476 -20.27 -1.27 5.13
C LEU A 476 -19.59 -2.18 6.16
N THR A 477 -18.39 -2.67 5.85
CA THR A 477 -17.54 -3.43 6.78
C THR A 477 -16.25 -2.66 7.07
N ILE A 478 -15.88 -2.51 8.35
CA ILE A 478 -14.69 -1.78 8.80
C ILE A 478 -13.90 -2.61 9.82
N GLU A 479 -12.67 -3.00 9.51
CA GLU A 479 -11.85 -3.85 10.38
C GLU A 479 -10.41 -3.33 10.52
N GLY A 480 -9.89 -3.28 11.75
CA GLY A 480 -8.49 -2.96 12.03
C GLY A 480 -8.25 -2.04 13.23
N LYS A 481 -7.06 -1.44 13.25
CA LYS A 481 -6.53 -0.60 14.34
C LYS A 481 -6.46 0.87 13.92
N VAL A 482 -7.06 1.74 14.73
CA VAL A 482 -7.11 3.20 14.44
C VAL A 482 -6.67 3.99 15.67
N LYS A 483 -5.64 4.82 15.48
CA LYS A 483 -5.13 5.72 16.51
C LYS A 483 -5.28 7.18 16.09
N ALA A 484 -6.01 7.95 16.89
CA ALA A 484 -6.18 9.40 16.69
C ALA A 484 -5.44 10.19 17.78
N THR A 485 -4.40 10.92 17.37
CA THR A 485 -3.52 11.68 18.26
C THR A 485 -3.77 13.19 18.25
N GLY A 486 -4.66 13.66 17.39
CA GLY A 486 -4.98 15.08 17.30
C GLY A 486 -5.96 15.56 18.37
N THR A 487 -6.00 16.87 18.58
CA THR A 487 -6.93 17.49 19.55
C THR A 487 -8.34 17.45 18.99
N SER A 488 -9.34 16.99 19.74
CA SER A 488 -10.76 16.89 19.32
C SER A 488 -11.07 15.84 18.24
N SER A 489 -10.16 14.91 17.95
CA SER A 489 -10.38 13.86 16.95
C SER A 489 -10.91 12.56 17.52
N ARG A 490 -11.98 12.04 16.91
CA ARG A 490 -12.44 10.67 17.10
C ARG A 490 -11.48 9.70 16.41
N ALA A 491 -11.41 8.44 16.83
CA ALA A 491 -10.72 7.46 16.00
C ALA A 491 -11.56 7.12 14.78
N VAL A 492 -12.80 6.68 14.98
CA VAL A 492 -13.72 6.28 13.91
C VAL A 492 -15.06 7.00 14.04
N PHE A 493 -15.56 7.54 12.94
CA PHE A 493 -16.87 8.19 12.87
C PHE A 493 -17.68 7.73 11.66
N VAL A 494 -18.81 7.09 11.90
CA VAL A 494 -19.80 6.70 10.89
C VAL A 494 -21.06 7.53 11.10
N ASN A 495 -21.47 8.30 10.09
CA ASN A 495 -22.57 9.25 10.21
C ASN A 495 -23.59 9.09 9.10
N GLY A 496 -24.82 8.69 9.42
CA GLY A 496 -25.98 9.12 8.64
C GLY A 496 -26.34 10.54 9.03
N ASP A 497 -26.25 11.53 8.12
CA ASP A 497 -26.53 12.94 8.42
C ASP A 497 -27.81 13.13 9.27
N ASN A 498 -27.86 14.20 10.07
CA ASN A 498 -28.87 14.49 11.09
C ASN A 498 -30.33 14.56 10.58
N SER A 499 -30.55 14.42 9.27
CA SER A 499 -31.87 14.22 8.71
C SER A 499 -32.29 12.75 8.89
N ASN A 500 -33.48 12.51 9.43
CA ASN A 500 -34.04 11.17 9.74
C ASN A 500 -34.09 10.16 8.56
N ASN A 501 -33.61 10.51 7.37
CA ASN A 501 -33.66 9.69 6.17
C ASN A 501 -32.31 9.10 5.76
N TYR A 502 -31.21 9.46 6.44
CA TYR A 502 -29.87 8.99 6.11
C TYR A 502 -29.42 7.99 7.15
N HIS A 503 -29.33 6.72 6.75
CA HIS A 503 -28.85 5.67 7.63
C HIS A 503 -27.79 4.79 6.95
N CYS A 504 -26.92 4.22 7.78
CA CYS A 504 -26.05 3.11 7.39
C CYS A 504 -26.80 1.79 7.68
N ASP A 505 -27.02 0.99 6.65
CA ASP A 505 -27.62 -0.34 6.78
C ASP A 505 -26.54 -1.42 6.71
N GLY A 506 -26.67 -2.46 7.54
CA GLY A 506 -25.71 -3.56 7.60
C GLY A 506 -24.28 -3.16 7.97
N LEU A 507 -24.07 -2.31 8.98
CA LEU A 507 -22.72 -1.96 9.46
C LEU A 507 -22.07 -3.13 10.20
N THR A 508 -20.92 -3.57 9.72
CA THR A 508 -20.05 -4.57 10.36
C THR A 508 -18.77 -3.91 10.84
N VAL A 509 -18.38 -4.15 12.09
CA VAL A 509 -17.14 -3.57 12.66
C VAL A 509 -16.30 -4.62 13.38
N ASP A 510 -14.98 -4.58 13.22
CA ASP A 510 -14.01 -5.26 14.10
C ASP A 510 -12.82 -4.33 14.36
N LEU A 511 -12.92 -3.52 15.41
CA LEU A 511 -12.09 -2.33 15.57
C LEU A 511 -11.33 -2.31 16.90
N ASP A 512 -10.05 -1.94 16.86
CA ASP A 512 -9.25 -1.54 18.02
C ASP A 512 -8.92 -0.04 17.91
N VAL A 513 -9.48 0.78 18.80
CA VAL A 513 -9.48 2.25 18.67
C VAL A 513 -8.91 2.95 19.88
N THR A 514 -8.08 3.96 19.62
CA THR A 514 -7.54 4.89 20.63
C THR A 514 -7.71 6.33 20.15
N ALA A 515 -8.11 7.24 21.04
CA ALA A 515 -8.35 8.65 20.69
C ALA A 515 -7.95 9.59 21.83
N SER A 516 -6.85 10.33 21.68
CA SER A 516 -6.26 11.14 22.77
C SER A 516 -7.21 12.13 23.44
N ASP A 517 -8.01 12.86 22.65
CA ASP A 517 -8.87 13.97 23.13
C ASP A 517 -10.33 13.85 22.63
N HIS A 518 -10.78 12.67 22.19
CA HIS A 518 -12.19 12.45 21.85
C HIS A 518 -12.61 11.00 22.11
N SER A 519 -13.64 10.54 21.40
CA SER A 519 -14.22 9.22 21.54
C SER A 519 -13.55 8.26 20.58
N GLY A 520 -13.34 7.01 20.98
CA GLY A 520 -12.78 5.98 20.12
C GLY A 520 -13.67 5.76 18.90
N PHE A 521 -14.88 5.26 19.12
CA PHE A 521 -15.85 4.99 18.05
C PHE A 521 -17.12 5.83 18.20
N LYS A 522 -17.67 6.32 17.10
CA LYS A 522 -19.00 6.94 17.05
C LYS A 522 -19.78 6.50 15.82
N ALA A 523 -20.99 5.99 16.03
CA ALA A 523 -21.98 5.76 14.96
C ALA A 523 -23.24 6.60 15.19
N ILE A 524 -23.73 7.27 14.14
CA ILE A 524 -25.01 8.00 14.12
C ILE A 524 -25.91 7.43 13.02
N ASN A 525 -27.20 7.23 13.35
CA ASN A 525 -28.24 6.82 12.41
C ASN A 525 -27.89 5.52 11.67
N PHE A 526 -27.83 4.41 12.39
CA PHE A 526 -27.67 3.07 11.81
C PHE A 526 -28.98 2.27 11.90
N SER A 527 -29.17 1.33 10.98
CA SER A 527 -30.27 0.36 11.02
C SER A 527 -29.87 -0.93 11.72
N ASN A 528 -28.66 -1.43 11.46
CA ASN A 528 -28.11 -2.58 12.15
C ASN A 528 -26.58 -2.40 12.28
N ILE A 529 -26.04 -2.67 13.46
CA ILE A 529 -24.61 -2.71 13.72
C ILE A 529 -24.26 -4.02 14.43
N HIS A 530 -23.18 -4.68 14.00
CA HIS A 530 -22.70 -5.94 14.58
C HIS A 530 -21.18 -6.07 14.48
N GLY A 531 -20.61 -6.99 15.26
CA GLY A 531 -19.17 -7.26 15.32
C GLY A 531 -18.56 -6.86 16.67
N SER A 532 -17.32 -6.35 16.68
CA SER A 532 -16.55 -6.03 17.89
C SER A 532 -15.94 -4.62 17.85
N ILE A 533 -15.94 -3.93 19.00
CA ILE A 533 -15.22 -2.67 19.20
C ILE A 533 -14.43 -2.76 20.51
N ARG A 534 -13.12 -2.61 20.44
CA ARG A 534 -12.23 -2.38 21.58
C ARG A 534 -11.80 -0.91 21.59
N ALA A 535 -12.21 -0.16 22.61
CA ALA A 535 -11.92 1.26 22.74
C ALA A 535 -11.10 1.53 24.02
N GLU A 536 -9.84 1.90 23.86
CA GLU A 536 -8.89 2.06 24.96
C GLU A 536 -8.33 3.47 25.02
N ASP A 537 -8.04 3.94 26.24
CA ASP A 537 -7.33 5.19 26.52
C ASP A 537 -7.92 6.42 25.77
N CYS A 538 -9.25 6.48 25.61
CA CYS A 538 -9.87 7.59 24.91
C CYS A 538 -10.08 8.81 25.82
N GLY A 539 -9.86 10.02 25.31
CA GLY A 539 -10.03 11.29 26.02
C GLY A 539 -11.49 11.64 26.35
N PHE A 540 -12.46 10.94 25.77
CA PHE A 540 -13.90 11.05 26.05
C PHE A 540 -14.50 9.66 26.23
N ALA A 541 -15.67 9.39 25.63
CA ALA A 541 -16.32 8.10 25.72
C ALA A 541 -15.64 7.09 24.80
N GLY A 542 -15.47 5.83 25.23
CA GLY A 542 -14.88 4.79 24.36
C GLY A 542 -15.71 4.61 23.09
N THR A 543 -17.01 4.31 23.26
CA THR A 543 -17.96 4.07 22.17
C THR A 543 -19.22 4.93 22.31
N VAL A 544 -19.65 5.58 21.24
CA VAL A 544 -20.88 6.39 21.16
C VAL A 544 -21.82 5.85 20.09
N LEU A 545 -23.03 5.44 20.48
CA LEU A 545 -24.08 5.01 19.56
C LEU A 545 -25.24 6.01 19.62
N GLN A 546 -25.58 6.63 18.50
CA GLN A 546 -26.66 7.61 18.42
C GLN A 546 -27.68 7.22 17.35
N VAL A 547 -28.95 7.14 17.72
CA VAL A 547 -30.04 6.80 16.80
C VAL A 547 -31.05 7.94 16.76
N ASN A 548 -31.07 8.71 15.67
CA ASN A 548 -32.06 9.77 15.46
C ASN A 548 -33.06 9.32 14.39
N GLY A 549 -34.30 9.03 14.80
CA GLY A 549 -35.41 8.84 13.86
C GLY A 549 -35.38 7.57 13.00
N SER A 550 -34.42 6.65 13.18
CA SER A 550 -34.42 5.32 12.55
C SER A 550 -35.44 4.40 13.25
N THR A 551 -36.32 3.78 12.46
CA THR A 551 -37.19 2.71 12.93
C THR A 551 -36.43 1.38 12.89
N ASN A 552 -36.32 0.69 14.03
CA ASN A 552 -35.66 -0.61 14.20
C ASN A 552 -34.11 -0.63 14.17
N ALA A 553 -33.44 0.34 14.80
CA ALA A 553 -31.98 0.28 14.96
C ALA A 553 -31.56 -0.89 15.86
N SER A 554 -30.88 -1.90 15.32
CA SER A 554 -30.44 -3.07 16.08
C SER A 554 -28.93 -3.01 16.37
N ASN A 555 -28.52 -3.39 17.59
CA ASN A 555 -27.12 -3.63 17.94
C ASN A 555 -26.94 -4.98 18.69
N ALA A 556 -27.85 -5.94 18.45
CA ALA A 556 -27.97 -7.15 19.24
C ALA A 556 -26.74 -8.08 19.19
N ASN A 557 -25.89 -7.91 18.17
CA ASN A 557 -24.68 -8.71 17.93
C ASN A 557 -23.40 -7.85 17.95
N LEU A 558 -23.39 -6.75 18.70
CA LEU A 558 -22.22 -5.87 18.84
C LEU A 558 -21.56 -6.08 20.21
N GLU A 559 -20.34 -6.62 20.22
CA GLU A 559 -19.49 -6.72 21.41
C GLU A 559 -18.67 -5.42 21.57
N ILE A 560 -18.65 -4.86 22.78
CA ILE A 560 -17.86 -3.66 23.09
C ILE A 560 -16.99 -3.92 24.32
N LEU A 561 -15.68 -3.73 24.15
CA LEU A 561 -14.69 -3.63 25.21
C LEU A 561 -14.27 -2.17 25.34
N SER A 562 -14.26 -1.62 26.55
CA SER A 562 -13.89 -0.21 26.76
C SER A 562 -13.11 -0.01 28.05
N GLU A 563 -11.84 0.40 27.95
CA GLU A 563 -10.92 0.48 29.07
C GLU A 563 -10.25 1.87 29.18
N ASN A 564 -10.01 2.35 30.41
CA ASN A 564 -9.24 3.58 30.70
C ASN A 564 -9.69 4.87 29.95
N ASN A 565 -10.97 4.99 29.62
CA ASN A 565 -11.51 6.17 28.94
C ASN A 565 -11.78 7.30 29.95
N SER A 566 -11.53 8.56 29.57
CA SER A 566 -11.67 9.70 30.48
C SER A 566 -13.12 10.05 30.82
N ASP A 567 -14.10 9.63 29.99
CA ASP A 567 -15.55 9.76 30.25
C ASP A 567 -16.20 8.37 30.33
N ASN A 568 -17.29 8.12 29.59
CA ASN A 568 -18.06 6.89 29.69
C ASN A 568 -17.45 5.77 28.85
N GLY A 569 -17.48 4.51 29.30
CA GLY A 569 -17.07 3.40 28.42
C GLY A 569 -17.94 3.36 27.16
N VAL A 570 -19.26 3.26 27.35
CA VAL A 570 -20.27 3.30 26.29
C VAL A 570 -21.31 4.39 26.54
N TYR A 571 -21.66 5.15 25.50
CA TYR A 571 -22.67 6.20 25.55
C TYR A 571 -23.74 6.05 24.44
N VAL A 572 -24.99 5.83 24.84
CA VAL A 572 -26.12 5.63 23.93
C VAL A 572 -27.08 6.83 23.96
N LEU A 573 -27.44 7.33 22.77
CA LEU A 573 -28.29 8.50 22.52
C LEU A 573 -29.45 8.18 21.58
N GLY A 574 -30.63 8.76 21.82
CA GLY A 574 -31.79 8.65 20.92
C GLY A 574 -32.83 9.76 21.09
N ASP A 575 -33.58 10.08 20.03
CA ASP A 575 -34.60 11.14 19.95
C ASP A 575 -36.04 10.57 19.94
N GLN A 576 -36.96 11.12 20.76
CA GLN A 576 -38.37 10.68 20.85
C GLN A 576 -39.24 10.98 19.65
N THR A 577 -38.82 11.90 18.78
CA THR A 577 -39.78 12.57 17.89
C THR A 577 -40.46 11.62 16.90
N ASN A 578 -39.94 10.41 16.69
CA ASN A 578 -40.55 9.34 15.88
C ASN A 578 -40.72 8.07 16.72
N GLY A 579 -41.86 7.91 17.41
CA GLY A 579 -42.17 6.74 18.24
C GLY A 579 -41.84 5.41 17.55
N GLY A 580 -40.95 4.63 18.17
CA GLY A 580 -40.50 3.32 17.66
C GLY A 580 -38.99 3.08 17.56
N THR A 581 -38.12 3.91 18.12
CA THR A 581 -36.68 3.58 18.19
C THR A 581 -36.43 2.47 19.22
N TYR A 582 -36.39 1.23 18.75
CA TYR A 582 -35.91 0.08 19.52
C TYR A 582 -34.38 0.09 19.46
N VAL A 583 -33.68 -0.04 20.59
CA VAL A 583 -32.22 -0.29 20.65
C VAL A 583 -32.01 -1.52 21.53
N ASP A 584 -31.51 -2.60 20.94
CA ASP A 584 -31.30 -3.90 21.58
C ASP A 584 -29.84 -4.30 21.42
N GLY A 585 -29.09 -4.44 22.51
CA GLY A 585 -27.66 -4.75 22.47
C GLY A 585 -27.16 -5.54 23.66
N PHE A 586 -26.17 -6.41 23.47
CA PHE A 586 -25.50 -7.15 24.56
C PHE A 586 -24.03 -6.69 24.67
N PHE A 587 -23.57 -6.33 25.87
CA PHE A 587 -22.24 -5.79 26.18
C PHE A 587 -21.43 -6.75 27.03
N HIS A 588 -20.15 -6.97 26.72
CA HIS A 588 -19.25 -7.46 27.77
C HIS A 588 -17.79 -7.01 27.62
N GLY A 589 -17.50 -5.83 28.20
CA GLY A 589 -16.15 -5.34 28.45
C GLY A 589 -15.81 -5.19 29.93
N THR A 590 -14.54 -5.41 30.29
CA THR A 590 -13.94 -5.09 31.59
C THR A 590 -13.72 -3.58 31.69
N ALA A 591 -14.72 -2.83 32.12
CA ALA A 591 -14.67 -1.37 32.23
C ALA A 591 -13.82 -0.85 33.41
N VAL A 592 -12.66 -1.46 33.67
CA VAL A 592 -11.77 -1.06 34.77
C VAL A 592 -11.11 0.27 34.39
N GLY A 593 -11.30 1.31 35.20
CA GLY A 593 -10.52 2.56 35.10
C GLY A 593 -11.13 3.70 34.29
N ASN A 594 -12.38 3.61 33.83
CA ASN A 594 -13.04 4.72 33.15
C ASN A 594 -13.32 5.89 34.13
N GLY A 595 -13.09 7.14 33.70
CA GLY A 595 -13.26 8.35 34.52
C GLY A 595 -14.73 8.74 34.76
N GLY A 596 -15.65 8.27 33.92
CA GLY A 596 -17.10 8.47 34.00
C GLY A 596 -17.85 7.25 34.54
N VAL A 597 -18.89 6.80 33.82
CA VAL A 597 -19.58 5.53 34.08
C VAL A 597 -19.29 4.52 32.97
N ASP A 598 -19.29 3.23 33.30
CA ASP A 598 -19.05 2.16 32.33
C ASP A 598 -20.02 2.22 31.14
N VAL A 599 -21.32 2.42 31.44
CA VAL A 599 -22.38 2.56 30.44
C VAL A 599 -23.32 3.70 30.84
N LYS A 600 -23.58 4.61 29.90
CA LYS A 600 -24.50 5.73 30.05
C LYS A 600 -25.59 5.69 28.99
N PHE A 601 -26.84 5.72 29.46
CA PHE A 601 -28.01 5.96 28.61
C PHE A 601 -28.49 7.39 28.81
N ARG A 602 -28.64 8.13 27.72
CA ARG A 602 -29.40 9.38 27.74
C ARG A 602 -30.53 9.23 26.75
N MET A 603 -31.58 8.56 27.23
CA MET A 603 -32.68 8.17 26.37
C MET A 603 -34.00 8.48 27.05
N GLU A 604 -34.84 9.09 26.23
CA GLU A 604 -36.27 9.18 26.36
C GLU A 604 -36.90 8.07 25.46
N VAL A 605 -36.18 6.97 25.23
CA VAL A 605 -36.57 5.88 24.34
C VAL A 605 -37.55 4.92 24.99
N GLU A 606 -38.51 4.42 24.21
CA GLU A 606 -39.62 3.62 24.72
C GLU A 606 -39.19 2.19 25.09
N ASP A 607 -38.23 1.59 24.37
CA ASP A 607 -37.80 0.20 24.58
C ASP A 607 -36.27 0.05 24.39
N CYS A 608 -35.55 -0.29 25.46
CA CYS A 608 -34.11 -0.58 25.45
C CYS A 608 -33.85 -1.88 26.21
N ARG A 609 -33.12 -2.82 25.59
CA ARG A 609 -32.63 -4.04 26.24
C ARG A 609 -31.10 -4.05 26.16
N TRP A 610 -30.47 -4.13 27.33
CA TRP A 610 -29.02 -4.27 27.48
C TRP A 610 -28.69 -5.40 28.45
N GLU A 611 -27.84 -6.33 28.04
CA GLU A 611 -27.39 -7.45 28.88
C GLU A 611 -25.86 -7.60 28.86
N GLY A 612 -25.25 -8.07 29.96
CA GLY A 612 -23.80 -8.22 30.10
C GLY A 612 -23.43 -9.11 31.30
N GLN A 613 -22.21 -9.68 31.35
CA GLN A 613 -21.90 -10.63 32.43
C GLN A 613 -21.74 -9.93 33.78
N ALA A 614 -22.32 -10.54 34.82
CA ALA A 614 -22.38 -10.00 36.18
C ALA A 614 -21.02 -9.81 36.89
N ASN A 615 -19.94 -10.41 36.37
CA ASN A 615 -18.68 -10.64 37.11
C ASN A 615 -17.61 -9.58 36.85
N THR A 616 -17.79 -8.74 35.83
CA THR A 616 -16.91 -7.62 35.42
C THR A 616 -17.50 -6.26 35.79
N LEU A 617 -18.64 -6.28 36.47
CA LEU A 617 -19.39 -5.12 36.89
C LEU A 617 -18.75 -4.49 38.15
N ASP A 618 -18.08 -3.34 38.00
CA ASP A 618 -17.59 -2.58 39.16
C ASP A 618 -18.79 -2.12 40.02
N THR A 619 -18.76 -2.50 41.28
CA THR A 619 -19.82 -2.22 42.26
C THR A 619 -19.70 -0.83 42.90
N THR A 620 -18.69 -0.05 42.53
CA THR A 620 -18.38 1.24 43.16
C THR A 620 -18.97 2.47 42.44
N GLY A 621 -19.51 2.30 41.23
CA GLY A 621 -20.16 3.37 40.45
C GLY A 621 -21.69 3.47 40.67
N VAL A 622 -22.23 4.70 40.61
CA VAL A 622 -23.69 4.95 40.64
C VAL A 622 -24.31 4.55 39.31
N ARG A 623 -25.15 3.51 39.32
CA ARG A 623 -25.86 3.01 38.13
C ARG A 623 -27.23 3.65 38.02
N THR A 624 -27.57 4.14 36.83
CA THR A 624 -28.89 4.70 36.53
C THR A 624 -29.43 4.02 35.27
N VAL A 625 -30.20 2.95 35.46
CA VAL A 625 -31.07 2.41 34.39
C VAL A 625 -32.33 3.28 34.38
N ILE A 626 -32.57 4.01 33.30
CA ILE A 626 -33.81 4.77 33.10
C ILE A 626 -34.44 4.32 31.79
N ASN A 627 -35.66 3.77 31.95
CA ASN A 627 -36.67 3.30 30.99
C ASN A 627 -36.31 2.15 30.02
N GLY A 628 -37.21 1.15 29.96
CA GLY A 628 -37.28 0.21 28.84
C GLY A 628 -37.30 -1.29 29.15
N LEU A 629 -36.94 -1.73 30.37
CA LEU A 629 -37.04 -3.15 30.73
C LEU A 629 -38.49 -3.51 31.14
N GLY A 630 -39.40 -3.42 30.17
CA GLY A 630 -40.78 -3.86 30.27
C GLY A 630 -41.79 -2.81 30.78
N TYR A 631 -43.01 -2.93 30.29
CA TYR A 631 -44.17 -2.25 30.85
C TYR A 631 -44.64 -3.00 32.10
N ASN A 632 -44.39 -2.45 33.29
CA ASN A 632 -45.16 -2.81 34.47
C ASN A 632 -45.51 -1.56 35.28
N SER A 633 -46.79 -1.44 35.65
CA SER A 633 -47.23 -0.47 36.63
C SER A 633 -47.00 -1.06 38.03
N GLY A 634 -45.91 -0.65 38.69
CA GLY A 634 -45.75 -0.81 40.15
C GLY A 634 -44.52 -1.57 40.63
N ASP A 635 -44.56 -1.90 41.91
CA ASP A 635 -43.48 -2.47 42.70
C ASP A 635 -43.08 -3.88 42.21
N PRO A 636 -41.85 -4.07 41.69
CA PRO A 636 -41.35 -5.34 41.16
C PRO A 636 -41.24 -6.46 42.20
N THR A 637 -41.35 -6.16 43.49
CA THR A 637 -41.40 -7.16 44.58
C THR A 637 -42.80 -7.73 44.78
N SER A 638 -43.84 -7.10 44.22
CA SER A 638 -45.24 -7.39 44.53
C SER A 638 -46.07 -7.90 43.35
N THR A 639 -45.70 -7.56 42.11
CA THR A 639 -46.35 -8.01 40.87
C THR A 639 -45.38 -8.86 40.05
N GLY A 640 -45.43 -10.18 40.30
CA GLY A 640 -44.69 -11.17 39.55
C GLY A 640 -45.20 -11.25 38.12
N ASP A 641 -44.52 -10.57 37.21
CA ASP A 641 -44.14 -11.02 35.86
C ASP A 641 -43.58 -9.79 35.13
N TRP A 642 -42.35 -9.44 35.47
CA TRP A 642 -41.50 -8.65 34.57
C TRP A 642 -41.00 -9.62 33.50
N TYR A 643 -41.08 -9.25 32.22
CA TYR A 643 -40.75 -10.15 31.11
C TYR A 643 -39.34 -10.72 31.31
N GLN A 644 -39.25 -12.05 31.47
CA GLN A 644 -38.02 -12.80 31.77
C GLN A 644 -37.38 -12.46 33.13
N ASN A 645 -37.94 -12.97 34.24
CA ASN A 645 -37.31 -13.26 35.54
C ASN A 645 -36.29 -12.28 36.16
N GLY A 646 -35.96 -11.09 35.66
CA GLY A 646 -34.83 -10.27 36.11
C GLY A 646 -33.46 -10.91 35.86
N GLU A 647 -32.49 -10.13 35.39
CA GLU A 647 -31.07 -10.54 35.35
C GLU A 647 -30.33 -9.98 36.57
N GLU A 648 -29.39 -10.76 37.11
CA GLU A 648 -28.57 -10.37 38.26
C GLU A 648 -27.86 -9.03 38.04
N GLY A 649 -27.98 -8.11 39.01
CA GLY A 649 -27.32 -6.81 38.97
C GLY A 649 -28.12 -5.70 38.29
N ILE A 650 -29.32 -5.98 37.75
CA ILE A 650 -30.18 -4.94 37.17
C ILE A 650 -30.78 -4.07 38.28
N GLN A 651 -30.58 -2.75 38.17
CA GLN A 651 -31.28 -1.77 38.98
C GLN A 651 -32.46 -1.19 38.18
N VAL A 652 -33.64 -1.03 38.76
CA VAL A 652 -34.79 -0.34 38.14
C VAL A 652 -35.34 0.74 39.07
N ARG A 653 -35.85 1.82 38.49
CA ARG A 653 -36.53 2.89 39.24
C ARG A 653 -38.02 2.85 38.94
N ASP A 654 -38.82 2.65 39.98
CA ASP A 654 -40.27 2.80 39.90
C ASP A 654 -40.62 4.29 39.82
N THR A 655 -41.13 4.69 38.67
CA THR A 655 -41.47 6.09 38.38
C THR A 655 -42.73 6.56 39.09
N SER A 656 -43.54 5.65 39.64
CA SER A 656 -44.79 5.97 40.35
C SER A 656 -44.55 6.43 41.79
N ASN A 657 -43.50 5.93 42.43
CA ASN A 657 -43.17 6.21 43.83
C ASN A 657 -41.71 6.60 44.07
N ASN A 658 -40.90 6.69 43.00
CA ASN A 658 -39.47 7.02 43.04
C ASN A 658 -38.58 6.00 43.77
N ASN A 659 -39.08 4.80 44.07
CA ASN A 659 -38.27 3.75 44.69
C ASN A 659 -37.32 3.14 43.67
N THR A 660 -36.16 2.71 44.16
CA THR A 660 -35.15 2.01 43.37
C THR A 660 -35.10 0.56 43.81
N TYR A 661 -34.98 -0.37 42.88
CA TYR A 661 -34.91 -1.81 43.13
C TYR A 661 -33.70 -2.39 42.43
N LEU A 662 -33.07 -3.41 43.03
CA LEU A 662 -31.97 -4.18 42.48
C LEU A 662 -32.40 -5.65 42.40
N TYR A 663 -32.25 -6.27 41.25
CA TYR A 663 -32.40 -7.72 41.10
C TYR A 663 -31.11 -8.38 41.55
N ASN A 664 -31.17 -9.10 42.68
CA ASN A 664 -30.07 -9.95 43.14
C ASN A 664 -30.58 -11.26 43.73
N ASN A 665 -29.75 -12.29 43.65
CA ASN A 665 -30.03 -13.65 44.11
C ASN A 665 -31.40 -14.20 43.68
N GLY A 666 -31.79 -13.96 42.43
CA GLY A 666 -33.06 -14.40 41.87
C GLY A 666 -34.28 -13.59 42.32
N THR A 667 -34.08 -12.41 42.93
CA THR A 667 -35.18 -11.62 43.53
C THR A 667 -34.97 -10.11 43.38
N TRP A 668 -36.07 -9.36 43.22
CA TRP A 668 -36.05 -7.91 43.34
C TRP A 668 -35.99 -7.47 44.81
N SER A 669 -35.11 -6.53 45.11
CA SER A 669 -34.98 -5.92 46.44
C SER A 669 -34.99 -4.40 46.33
N GLN A 670 -35.81 -3.72 47.14
CA GLN A 670 -35.79 -2.26 47.19
C GLN A 670 -34.49 -1.80 47.84
N ILE A 671 -33.79 -0.89 47.17
CA ILE A 671 -32.56 -0.26 47.68
C ILE A 671 -32.83 1.22 48.00
N ALA A 672 -32.14 1.73 49.02
CA ALA A 672 -32.19 3.15 49.33
C ALA A 672 -31.53 3.95 48.20
N SER A 673 -32.18 5.01 47.74
CA SER A 673 -31.57 5.95 46.79
C SER A 673 -30.32 6.56 47.45
N ALA A 674 -29.15 6.36 46.85
CA ALA A 674 -27.91 7.03 47.24
C ALA A 674 -27.99 8.53 46.93
#